data_AF-A0A177K6H2-F1
#
_entry.id   AF-A0A177K6H2-F1
#
_cell.length_a   1.000
_cell.length_b   1.000
_cell.length_c   1.000
_cell.angle_alpha   90.00
_cell.angle_beta   90.00
_cell.angle_gamma   90.00
#
_symmetry.space_group_name_H-M   'P 1'
#
loop_
_entity.id
_entity.type
_entity.pdbx_description
1 polymer ?
#
loop_
_entity_poly.entity_id
_entity_poly.type
_entity_poly.pdbx_seq_one_letter_code
_entity_poly.pdbx_strand_id
1 'polypeptide(L)'
;MPHHVPRRRLVAVSAVAALAASLCIATPALAAPPAPTAATATAAAAEAASVSLDLEGTWKFAKGDDPSYASPEFDDSAWQDIEVPGDGTPFADYDGFGWYRLTFTLPAEAAGTNLVASLGFLDDVDEAFLNGTRIGGSGTMPPAASSQWFEKRLYPVPADAPNFGGENTLAVRLYDMNGGGGWYEGPVGIYSKDAVRANVYGIIGPRASAAQSAAVATVLEKQRAALAAGDVDAYLKTLDKGYFHDGRSKERRARELRQWMKESGTLTLTDGEVEVVTGDDGALIVDTNREITGTRDGTAYTFQPPSQQFLHIDAATLRETGNDSRFFRETVDSELEGQPREFATYLPPSYLSQPKREYPVVYLLHGINGGSREWEPRDIDDVLDGLWQQGLAESIVIMPDGESLWYSDQPDGGTPWRSMFLTEMVPLVDKEYRTLEGRDFRALTGVSMGGFGAWSLGLSNPGMFSSIASHIGSLSYSGSALPTPLKQAGDMTAKQLKKFDLYFDACEFDEYRFDDAARSMDTILTGKGVPHTWAVYPEGRHNDACWMPHLKDSFGMHSTHFRDAGLREDFVKPEISVPASTSVRFGATFDALAGVSARDAVDGDVTADLKVRGTVDTRKLGTYTLTYTVTDAAGNRARVDRVVTVVAATLTVGTPTVTGTAAVGRTLTAKPGTWTKGTAFAYQWMRDGAPIRGAVTATHRLTASDLGARLSVRVTGTLTGHVTAAKTSAATAKVAKGALSASTPKITGSAKVGKTLTARAGTWTEGTRLSYQWLNGGKAISGATKATYTVTRTDRGDRLTVRVTGSLAGYDTTSRTSSAVRIAR
;
A
#
# COMPACT_ATOMS: atom_id res chain seq x y z
N MET A 1 11.82 -48.11 -12.82
CA MET A 1 13.27 -48.19 -12.56
C MET A 1 13.93 -47.01 -13.24
N PRO A 2 14.67 -46.15 -12.52
CA PRO A 2 15.21 -44.92 -13.08
C PRO A 2 16.57 -45.18 -13.73
N HIS A 3 16.78 -44.66 -14.93
CA HIS A 3 18.12 -44.58 -15.54
C HIS A 3 18.73 -43.23 -15.23
N HIS A 4 19.67 -43.22 -14.29
CA HIS A 4 20.67 -42.18 -14.13
C HIS A 4 21.55 -42.12 -15.38
N VAL A 5 21.70 -40.92 -15.94
CA VAL A 5 22.80 -40.58 -16.86
C VAL A 5 23.72 -39.60 -16.14
N PRO A 6 25.03 -39.87 -16.03
CA PRO A 6 25.95 -39.09 -15.21
C PRO A 6 26.47 -37.85 -15.95
N ARG A 7 26.53 -36.73 -15.23
CA ARG A 7 27.29 -35.53 -15.64
C ARG A 7 28.79 -35.84 -15.61
N ARG A 8 29.45 -35.78 -16.76
CA ARG A 8 30.93 -35.75 -16.84
C ARG A 8 31.41 -34.31 -16.65
N ARG A 9 32.18 -34.09 -15.59
CA ARG A 9 33.09 -32.94 -15.44
C ARG A 9 34.24 -33.11 -16.43
N LEU A 10 34.50 -32.11 -17.26
CA LEU A 10 35.75 -31.99 -18.00
C LEU A 10 36.71 -31.15 -17.18
N VAL A 11 37.82 -31.81 -16.81
CA VAL A 11 38.98 -31.24 -16.13
C VAL A 11 39.85 -30.55 -17.20
N ALA A 12 40.37 -29.39 -16.83
CA ALA A 12 41.32 -28.59 -17.58
C ALA A 12 42.56 -29.41 -18.02
N VAL A 13 42.98 -29.20 -19.26
CA VAL A 13 44.32 -29.56 -19.74
C VAL A 13 44.98 -28.28 -20.22
N SER A 14 46.07 -27.91 -19.57
CA SER A 14 46.94 -26.80 -19.92
C SER A 14 47.96 -27.17 -21.01
N ALA A 15 48.46 -26.12 -21.67
CA ALA A 15 49.57 -26.04 -22.63
C ALA A 15 49.19 -26.46 -24.07
N VAL A 16 49.51 -25.70 -25.13
CA VAL A 16 50.76 -24.97 -25.43
C VAL A 16 50.48 -23.72 -26.30
N ALA A 17 51.29 -22.69 -26.07
CA ALA A 17 51.32 -21.40 -26.75
C ALA A 17 51.57 -21.46 -28.28
N ALA A 18 50.93 -20.56 -29.02
CA ALA A 18 51.42 -20.06 -30.31
C ALA A 18 51.23 -18.54 -30.34
N LEU A 19 52.36 -17.83 -30.41
CA LEU A 19 52.48 -16.39 -30.58
C LEU A 19 51.81 -15.94 -31.90
N ALA A 20 50.95 -14.94 -31.82
CA ALA A 20 50.76 -13.96 -32.88
C ALA A 20 50.71 -12.56 -32.24
N ALA A 21 51.62 -11.70 -32.69
CA ALA A 21 51.98 -10.45 -32.05
C ALA A 21 50.86 -9.39 -32.18
N SER A 22 50.37 -8.90 -31.04
CA SER A 22 49.64 -7.65 -30.94
C SER A 22 50.62 -6.48 -31.10
N LEU A 23 50.45 -5.66 -32.13
CA LEU A 23 50.89 -4.27 -32.08
C LEU A 23 49.88 -3.50 -31.22
N CYS A 24 50.09 -3.49 -29.92
CA CYS A 24 49.41 -2.57 -29.01
C CYS A 24 50.04 -1.18 -29.18
N ILE A 25 49.31 -0.26 -29.80
CA ILE A 25 49.52 1.16 -29.54
C ILE A 25 48.86 1.43 -28.19
N ALA A 26 49.69 1.64 -27.17
CA ALA A 26 49.24 2.02 -25.84
C ALA A 26 48.59 3.40 -25.91
N THR A 27 47.26 3.45 -25.79
CA THR A 27 46.57 4.62 -25.26
C THR A 27 46.98 4.77 -23.80
N PRO A 28 47.51 5.91 -23.34
CA PRO A 28 47.78 6.09 -21.92
C PRO A 28 46.45 6.05 -21.19
N ALA A 29 46.29 5.09 -20.29
CA ALA A 29 45.25 5.14 -19.28
C ALA A 29 45.42 6.46 -18.53
N LEU A 30 44.44 7.37 -18.65
CA LEU A 30 44.33 8.45 -17.67
C LEU A 30 44.20 7.79 -16.30
N ALA A 31 45.14 8.10 -15.42
CA ALA A 31 45.07 7.68 -14.04
C ALA A 31 43.71 8.10 -13.46
N ALA A 32 42.99 7.16 -12.86
CA ALA A 32 41.81 7.46 -12.09
C ALA A 32 42.15 8.58 -11.08
N PRO A 33 41.33 9.64 -10.96
CA PRO A 33 41.52 10.62 -9.92
C PRO A 33 41.50 9.92 -8.55
N PRO A 34 42.26 10.41 -7.55
CA PRO A 34 42.27 9.79 -6.23
C PRO A 34 40.85 9.71 -5.69
N ALA A 35 40.51 8.57 -5.09
CA ALA A 35 39.20 8.35 -4.48
C ALA A 35 38.81 9.53 -3.57
N PRO A 36 37.59 10.08 -3.69
CA PRO A 36 37.15 11.15 -2.81
C PRO A 36 37.17 10.60 -1.38
N THR A 37 37.95 11.25 -0.52
CA THR A 37 37.92 10.97 0.92
C THR A 37 36.52 11.28 1.42
N ALA A 38 35.95 10.36 2.19
CA ALA A 38 34.60 10.48 2.76
C ALA A 38 34.45 11.83 3.47
N ALA A 39 33.74 12.76 2.83
CA ALA A 39 33.41 14.04 3.43
C ALA A 39 32.42 13.79 4.57
N THR A 40 32.89 14.03 5.79
CA THR A 40 32.00 14.15 6.94
C THR A 40 31.11 15.36 6.72
N ALA A 41 29.79 15.11 6.63
CA ALA A 41 28.79 16.16 6.50
C ALA A 41 28.92 17.15 7.67
N THR A 42 29.54 18.29 7.41
CA THR A 42 29.58 19.42 8.34
C THR A 42 29.22 20.70 7.61
N ALA A 43 28.25 21.40 8.20
CA ALA A 43 27.95 22.83 8.14
C ALA A 43 27.74 23.47 6.75
N ALA A 44 26.48 23.82 6.49
CA ALA A 44 26.00 24.94 5.66
C ALA A 44 26.91 25.32 4.48
N ALA A 45 26.75 24.62 3.36
CA ALA A 45 27.15 25.17 2.07
C ALA A 45 26.42 26.50 1.88
N ALA A 46 27.17 27.58 1.64
CA ALA A 46 26.61 28.79 1.08
C ALA A 46 25.82 28.40 -0.19
N GLU A 47 24.66 29.04 -0.44
CA GLU A 47 23.89 28.82 -1.67
C GLU A 47 24.84 29.00 -2.86
N ALA A 48 25.22 27.89 -3.51
CA ALA A 48 25.86 27.95 -4.81
C ALA A 48 24.85 28.64 -5.74
N ALA A 49 25.32 29.60 -6.54
CA ALA A 49 24.45 30.31 -7.46
C ALA A 49 23.77 29.30 -8.39
N SER A 50 22.43 29.33 -8.44
CA SER A 50 21.66 28.58 -9.43
C SER A 50 21.88 29.22 -10.79
N VAL A 51 22.28 28.41 -11.77
CA VAL A 51 22.57 28.84 -13.13
C VAL A 51 21.61 28.08 -14.04
N SER A 52 20.69 28.79 -14.66
CA SER A 52 19.76 28.23 -15.64
C SER A 52 19.84 29.04 -16.93
N LEU A 53 20.91 28.84 -17.71
CA LEU A 53 21.10 29.55 -18.96
C LEU A 53 20.59 28.70 -20.12
N ASP A 54 19.48 29.14 -20.69
CA ASP A 54 18.92 28.62 -21.94
C ASP A 54 19.77 29.10 -23.13
N LEU A 55 20.18 28.15 -23.97
CA LEU A 55 20.99 28.37 -25.17
C LEU A 55 20.27 27.90 -26.45
N GLU A 56 18.97 27.62 -26.38
CA GLU A 56 18.17 27.34 -27.58
C GLU A 56 18.01 28.60 -28.45
N GLY A 57 17.73 28.38 -29.74
CA GLY A 57 17.52 29.43 -30.74
C GLY A 57 18.58 29.42 -31.82
N THR A 58 19.02 30.59 -32.25
CA THR A 58 19.87 30.75 -33.44
C THR A 58 21.35 30.53 -33.17
N TRP A 59 21.95 29.54 -33.82
CA TRP A 59 23.36 29.17 -33.79
C TRP A 59 24.02 29.38 -35.16
N LYS A 60 25.35 29.44 -35.17
CA LYS A 60 26.16 29.39 -36.40
C LYS A 60 26.43 27.95 -36.81
N PHE A 61 26.37 27.66 -38.10
CA PHE A 61 26.63 26.33 -38.66
C PHE A 61 27.52 26.37 -39.90
N ALA A 62 28.46 25.43 -39.98
CA ALA A 62 29.23 25.15 -41.20
C ALA A 62 29.50 23.66 -41.38
N LYS A 63 29.56 23.23 -42.65
CA LYS A 63 29.97 21.88 -43.06
C LYS A 63 31.49 21.75 -43.11
N GLY A 64 31.98 20.53 -42.95
CA GLY A 64 33.41 20.20 -42.95
C GLY A 64 33.98 20.00 -41.55
N ASP A 65 35.25 19.61 -41.50
CA ASP A 65 35.91 19.20 -40.26
C ASP A 65 37.23 19.94 -40.07
N ASP A 66 37.18 21.10 -39.43
CA ASP A 66 38.37 21.88 -39.09
C ASP A 66 38.44 22.08 -37.57
N PRO A 67 39.43 21.50 -36.87
CA PRO A 67 39.58 21.66 -35.43
C PRO A 67 39.74 23.11 -34.95
N SER A 68 40.14 24.04 -35.82
CA SER A 68 40.21 25.48 -35.46
C SER A 68 38.84 26.06 -35.13
N TYR A 69 37.75 25.43 -35.58
CA TYR A 69 36.38 25.82 -35.27
C TYR A 69 36.02 25.66 -33.78
N ALA A 70 36.80 24.93 -32.99
CA ALA A 70 36.62 24.90 -31.53
C ALA A 70 37.13 26.19 -30.85
N SER A 71 38.01 26.95 -31.50
CA SER A 71 38.67 28.11 -30.89
C SER A 71 37.70 29.27 -30.70
N PRO A 72 37.72 29.96 -29.53
CA PRO A 72 36.93 31.16 -29.32
C PRO A 72 37.38 32.35 -30.21
N GLU A 73 38.62 32.32 -30.73
CA GLU A 73 39.18 33.38 -31.58
C GLU A 73 38.82 33.25 -33.06
N PHE A 74 38.16 32.16 -33.45
CA PHE A 74 37.78 31.91 -34.84
C PHE A 74 36.57 32.78 -35.23
N ASP A 75 36.66 33.44 -36.39
CA ASP A 75 35.61 34.28 -36.96
C ASP A 75 34.59 33.43 -37.76
N ASP A 76 33.43 33.21 -37.17
CA ASP A 76 32.30 32.48 -37.75
C ASP A 76 31.25 33.41 -38.41
N SER A 77 31.56 34.70 -38.64
CA SER A 77 30.61 35.66 -39.21
C SER A 77 30.08 35.27 -40.60
N ALA A 78 30.84 34.46 -41.34
CA ALA A 78 30.47 33.94 -42.65
C ALA A 78 29.63 32.65 -42.60
N TRP A 79 29.41 32.07 -41.42
CA TRP A 79 28.66 30.82 -41.26
C TRP A 79 27.16 31.05 -41.36
N GLN A 80 26.45 29.99 -41.72
CA GLN A 80 25.00 29.99 -41.85
C GLN A 80 24.35 30.08 -40.46
N ASP A 81 23.26 30.84 -40.35
CA ASP A 81 22.40 30.79 -39.16
C ASP A 81 21.46 29.58 -39.23
N ILE A 82 21.32 28.87 -38.11
CA ILE A 82 20.42 27.73 -37.96
C ILE A 82 19.71 27.77 -36.60
N GLU A 83 18.50 27.24 -36.54
CA GLU A 83 17.80 27.00 -35.28
C GLU A 83 18.28 25.71 -34.60
N VAL A 84 18.49 25.78 -33.28
CA VAL A 84 18.86 24.66 -32.41
C VAL A 84 17.95 24.66 -31.16
N PRO A 85 17.26 23.56 -30.84
CA PRO A 85 17.11 22.37 -31.68
C PRO A 85 16.39 22.68 -33.00
N GLY A 86 16.63 21.88 -34.03
CA GLY A 86 16.08 22.07 -35.37
C GLY A 86 15.56 20.77 -35.99
N ASP A 87 15.05 20.84 -37.22
CA ASP A 87 14.46 19.71 -37.95
C ASP A 87 15.48 18.85 -38.70
N GLY A 88 16.78 19.03 -38.44
CA GLY A 88 17.85 18.32 -39.11
C GLY A 88 18.15 18.78 -40.55
N THR A 89 17.57 19.90 -41.00
CA THR A 89 17.77 20.43 -42.37
C THR A 89 19.22 20.47 -42.88
N PRO A 90 20.26 20.80 -42.08
CA PRO A 90 21.63 20.89 -42.62
C PRO A 90 22.19 19.57 -43.14
N PHE A 91 21.66 18.48 -42.60
CA PHE A 91 22.09 17.09 -42.82
C PHE A 91 21.09 16.30 -43.67
N ALA A 92 19.91 16.85 -43.98
CA ALA A 92 18.86 16.18 -44.76
C ALA A 92 19.32 15.56 -46.10
N ASP A 93 20.36 16.13 -46.73
CA ASP A 93 20.99 15.60 -47.96
C ASP A 93 22.53 15.56 -47.84
N TYR A 94 23.07 15.45 -46.63
CA TYR A 94 24.52 15.57 -46.40
C TYR A 94 25.02 14.70 -45.25
N ASP A 95 25.72 13.63 -45.61
CA ASP A 95 26.50 12.83 -44.67
C ASP A 95 27.90 13.44 -44.47
N GLY A 96 28.35 13.58 -43.23
CA GLY A 96 29.69 14.04 -42.90
C GLY A 96 29.78 14.95 -41.68
N PHE A 97 30.82 15.77 -41.63
CA PHE A 97 31.07 16.64 -40.49
C PHE A 97 30.33 17.97 -40.63
N GLY A 98 29.77 18.44 -39.51
CA GLY A 98 29.33 19.81 -39.36
C GLY A 98 29.67 20.35 -37.98
N TRP A 99 29.71 21.68 -37.86
CA TRP A 99 30.02 22.37 -36.63
C TRP A 99 28.94 23.39 -36.31
N TYR A 100 28.48 23.36 -35.08
CA TYR A 100 27.59 24.35 -34.48
C TYR A 100 28.39 25.26 -33.56
N ARG A 101 28.13 26.56 -33.56
CA ARG A 101 28.80 27.53 -32.69
C ARG A 101 27.82 28.57 -32.14
N LEU A 102 27.95 28.90 -30.86
CA LEU A 102 27.22 29.97 -30.20
C LEU A 102 28.13 30.74 -29.24
N THR A 103 28.05 32.07 -29.28
CA THR A 103 28.64 32.94 -28.26
C THR A 103 27.58 33.35 -27.23
N PHE A 104 27.95 33.34 -25.95
CA PHE A 104 27.06 33.68 -24.85
C PHE A 104 27.84 34.23 -23.66
N THR A 105 27.16 34.88 -22.72
CA THR A 105 27.78 35.41 -21.49
C THR A 105 27.37 34.59 -20.28
N LEU A 106 28.34 34.19 -19.45
CA LEU A 106 28.06 33.58 -18.16
C LEU A 106 28.15 34.62 -17.04
N PRO A 107 27.21 34.63 -16.08
CA PRO A 107 27.30 35.52 -14.92
C PRO A 107 28.57 35.28 -14.09
N ALA A 108 29.13 36.34 -13.49
CA ALA A 108 30.36 36.23 -12.69
C ALA A 108 30.14 35.39 -11.42
N GLU A 109 28.93 35.43 -10.88
CA GLU A 109 28.45 34.67 -9.72
C GLU A 109 28.33 33.17 -9.96
N ALA A 110 28.36 32.71 -11.22
CA ALA A 110 28.38 31.28 -11.55
C ALA A 110 29.72 30.61 -11.21
N ALA A 111 30.77 31.40 -10.93
CA ALA A 111 32.10 30.89 -10.60
C ALA A 111 32.05 30.02 -9.33
N GLY A 112 32.54 28.78 -9.44
CA GLY A 112 32.55 27.80 -8.34
C GLY A 112 31.28 26.94 -8.24
N THR A 113 30.30 27.13 -9.12
CA THR A 113 29.16 26.21 -9.28
C THR A 113 29.57 25.04 -10.19
N ASN A 114 29.10 23.82 -9.88
CA ASN A 114 29.20 22.68 -10.80
C ASN A 114 28.20 22.86 -11.94
N LEU A 115 28.71 23.10 -13.14
CA LEU A 115 27.92 23.34 -14.35
C LEU A 115 27.91 22.10 -15.24
N VAL A 116 26.80 21.91 -15.95
CA VAL A 116 26.57 20.87 -16.94
C VAL A 116 26.08 21.54 -18.21
N ALA A 117 26.70 21.22 -19.34
CA ALA A 117 26.17 21.54 -20.65
C ALA A 117 25.15 20.47 -21.02
N SER A 118 23.87 20.86 -21.05
CA SER A 118 22.81 20.05 -21.63
C SER A 118 22.76 20.35 -23.11
N LEU A 119 22.96 19.33 -23.95
CA LEU A 119 22.84 19.46 -25.39
C LEU A 119 21.66 18.65 -25.93
N GLY A 120 20.74 18.18 -25.08
CA GLY A 120 19.58 17.41 -25.54
C GLY A 120 20.00 16.18 -26.35
N PHE A 121 19.44 15.99 -27.54
CA PHE A 121 19.74 14.87 -28.42
C PHE A 121 20.32 15.33 -29.76
N LEU A 122 21.41 14.67 -30.16
CA LEU A 122 22.13 14.92 -31.41
C LEU A 122 22.34 13.61 -32.16
N ASP A 123 22.08 13.67 -33.45
CA ASP A 123 22.24 12.58 -34.41
C ASP A 123 23.45 12.86 -35.32
N ASP A 124 24.51 12.05 -35.36
CA ASP A 124 24.75 10.73 -34.75
C ASP A 124 25.80 10.77 -33.61
N VAL A 125 26.91 11.46 -33.86
CA VAL A 125 28.12 11.46 -33.03
C VAL A 125 28.60 12.88 -32.81
N ASP A 126 28.90 13.26 -31.58
CA ASP A 126 29.28 14.63 -31.26
C ASP A 126 30.50 14.75 -30.34
N GLU A 127 31.16 15.90 -30.44
CA GLU A 127 32.12 16.41 -29.47
C GLU A 127 31.83 17.87 -29.18
N ALA A 128 31.78 18.23 -27.90
CA ALA A 128 31.49 19.59 -27.46
C ALA A 128 32.73 20.26 -26.86
N PHE A 129 32.90 21.55 -27.15
CA PHE A 129 34.03 22.37 -26.73
C PHE A 129 33.53 23.69 -26.16
N LEU A 130 33.97 24.04 -24.96
CA LEU A 130 33.76 25.36 -24.36
C LEU A 130 35.08 26.11 -24.37
N ASN A 131 35.12 27.26 -25.05
CA ASN A 131 36.31 28.09 -25.22
C ASN A 131 37.53 27.29 -25.73
N GLY A 132 37.30 26.34 -26.65
CA GLY A 132 38.34 25.46 -27.18
C GLY A 132 38.70 24.25 -26.31
N THR A 133 38.20 24.18 -25.08
CA THR A 133 38.40 23.02 -24.19
C THR A 133 37.30 22.00 -24.44
N ARG A 134 37.67 20.76 -24.77
CA ARG A 134 36.70 19.67 -24.94
C ARG A 134 36.01 19.36 -23.61
N ILE A 135 34.68 19.47 -23.56
CA ILE A 135 33.88 19.21 -22.36
C ILE A 135 33.17 17.86 -22.41
N GLY A 136 32.97 17.29 -23.60
CA GLY A 136 32.29 16.01 -23.74
C GLY A 136 32.19 15.53 -25.18
N GLY A 137 31.56 14.39 -25.35
CA GLY A 137 31.21 13.81 -26.64
C GLY A 137 30.59 12.42 -26.46
N SER A 138 29.79 12.00 -27.43
CA SER A 138 29.11 10.70 -27.43
C SER A 138 29.19 10.07 -28.80
N GLY A 139 29.19 8.74 -28.81
CA GLY A 139 29.50 7.94 -29.97
C GLY A 139 31.00 7.88 -30.26
N THR A 140 31.34 7.28 -31.40
CA THR A 140 32.73 7.17 -31.86
C THR A 140 32.85 7.89 -33.20
N MET A 141 33.85 8.78 -33.33
CA MET A 141 34.15 9.46 -34.59
C MET A 141 34.81 8.50 -35.60
N PRO A 142 34.77 8.79 -36.92
CA PRO A 142 35.50 8.01 -37.93
C PRO A 142 36.98 7.77 -37.59
N PRO A 143 37.58 6.65 -38.03
CA PRO A 143 37.07 5.67 -39.01
C PRO A 143 36.19 4.55 -38.44
N ALA A 144 36.07 4.42 -37.12
CA ALA A 144 35.23 3.41 -36.46
C ALA A 144 33.93 4.04 -35.96
N ALA A 145 33.21 4.73 -36.85
CA ALA A 145 32.08 5.53 -36.46
C ALA A 145 30.96 4.70 -35.84
N SER A 146 30.44 5.16 -34.71
CA SER A 146 29.31 4.53 -34.00
C SER A 146 28.38 5.60 -33.48
N SER A 147 27.15 5.60 -33.99
CA SER A 147 26.11 6.53 -33.56
C SER A 147 25.73 6.34 -32.09
N GLN A 148 25.30 7.44 -31.48
CA GLN A 148 24.60 7.50 -30.20
C GLN A 148 23.43 8.49 -30.31
N TRP A 149 22.73 8.51 -31.44
CA TRP A 149 21.71 9.51 -31.75
C TRP A 149 20.60 9.64 -30.69
N PHE A 150 20.34 8.56 -29.95
CA PHE A 150 19.34 8.45 -28.89
C PHE A 150 19.84 8.80 -27.48
N GLU A 151 21.12 9.14 -27.28
CA GLU A 151 21.61 9.49 -25.95
C GLU A 151 21.33 10.94 -25.60
N LYS A 152 20.84 11.20 -24.40
CA LYS A 152 20.76 12.57 -23.91
C LYS A 152 22.16 13.07 -23.54
N ARG A 153 22.57 14.21 -24.06
CA ARG A 153 23.88 14.80 -23.83
C ARG A 153 23.87 15.69 -22.61
N LEU A 154 24.52 15.22 -21.55
CA LEU A 154 24.78 15.97 -20.32
C LEU A 154 26.28 15.93 -20.04
N TYR A 155 26.99 17.00 -20.40
CA TYR A 155 28.44 17.06 -20.26
C TYR A 155 28.86 17.93 -19.09
N PRO A 156 29.59 17.38 -18.10
CA PRO A 156 30.17 18.18 -17.03
C PRO A 156 31.08 19.27 -17.62
N VAL A 157 30.89 20.51 -17.17
CA VAL A 157 31.72 21.64 -17.60
C VAL A 157 32.91 21.76 -16.63
N PRO A 158 34.16 21.62 -17.10
CA PRO A 158 35.34 21.83 -16.26
C PRO A 158 35.35 23.24 -15.66
N ALA A 159 35.72 23.38 -14.38
CA ALA A 159 35.64 24.66 -13.68
C ALA A 159 36.53 25.78 -14.26
N ASP A 160 37.56 25.42 -15.03
CA ASP A 160 38.51 26.31 -15.70
C ASP A 160 38.18 26.59 -17.18
N ALA A 161 37.17 25.91 -17.75
CA ALA A 161 36.77 26.13 -19.13
C ALA A 161 35.99 27.46 -19.35
N PRO A 162 35.06 27.87 -18.46
CA PRO A 162 34.30 29.11 -18.64
C PRO A 162 35.04 30.40 -18.31
N ASN A 163 34.75 31.46 -19.08
CA ASN A 163 35.02 32.85 -18.75
C ASN A 163 33.86 33.44 -17.95
N PHE A 164 33.92 33.37 -16.62
CA PHE A 164 32.89 33.92 -15.74
C PHE A 164 32.84 35.46 -15.80
N GLY A 165 31.63 36.02 -15.97
CA GLY A 165 31.41 37.45 -16.13
C GLY A 165 31.79 37.99 -17.51
N GLY A 166 32.11 37.11 -18.47
CA GLY A 166 32.54 37.46 -19.81
C GLY A 166 31.93 36.56 -20.88
N GLU A 167 32.38 36.79 -22.12
CA GLU A 167 31.94 36.03 -23.29
C GLU A 167 32.59 34.64 -23.35
N ASN A 168 31.79 33.67 -23.77
CA ASN A 168 32.13 32.27 -23.94
C ASN A 168 31.68 31.80 -25.32
N THR A 169 32.38 30.83 -25.88
CA THR A 169 32.03 30.16 -27.13
C THR A 169 31.80 28.68 -26.86
N LEU A 170 30.60 28.17 -27.16
CA LEU A 170 30.32 26.74 -27.21
C LEU A 170 30.33 26.31 -28.67
N ALA A 171 31.19 25.35 -28.98
CA ALA A 171 31.30 24.73 -30.30
C ALA A 171 30.98 23.25 -30.20
N VAL A 172 30.10 22.74 -31.08
CA VAL A 172 29.74 21.33 -31.15
C VAL A 172 30.10 20.80 -32.52
N ARG A 173 31.06 19.88 -32.55
CA ARG A 173 31.47 19.12 -33.73
C ARG A 173 30.56 17.90 -33.82
N LEU A 174 29.84 17.77 -34.92
CA LEU A 174 28.94 16.67 -35.20
C LEU A 174 29.46 15.89 -36.40
N TYR A 175 29.41 14.57 -36.32
CA TYR A 175 29.56 13.69 -37.47
C TYR A 175 28.24 12.96 -37.69
N ASP A 176 27.62 13.25 -38.82
CA ASP A 176 26.41 12.63 -39.29
C ASP A 176 26.76 11.47 -40.22
N MET A 177 26.17 10.29 -39.98
CA MET A 177 26.52 9.07 -40.70
C MET A 177 25.67 8.91 -41.96
N ASN A 178 24.54 8.23 -41.90
CA ASN A 178 23.68 8.01 -43.06
C ASN A 178 22.24 7.93 -42.54
N GLY A 179 21.38 8.80 -43.05
CA GLY A 179 20.07 9.06 -42.45
C GLY A 179 19.79 10.55 -42.57
N GLY A 180 18.75 11.05 -41.91
CA GLY A 180 18.79 12.47 -41.52
C GLY A 180 19.86 12.67 -40.44
N GLY A 181 20.00 13.89 -39.92
CA GLY A 181 20.98 14.14 -38.87
C GLY A 181 20.74 15.48 -38.17
N GLY A 182 21.64 15.83 -37.25
CA GLY A 182 21.63 17.14 -36.61
C GLY A 182 21.10 17.13 -35.19
N TRP A 183 20.79 18.33 -34.72
CA TRP A 183 20.46 18.59 -33.32
C TRP A 183 18.95 18.72 -33.17
N TYR A 184 18.28 17.63 -32.79
CA TYR A 184 16.84 17.49 -33.03
C TYR A 184 15.96 17.70 -31.79
N GLU A 185 16.52 17.63 -30.59
CA GLU A 185 15.74 17.83 -29.36
C GLU A 185 16.58 18.46 -28.24
N GLY A 186 15.93 19.26 -27.40
CA GLY A 186 16.51 19.95 -26.25
C GLY A 186 16.31 19.18 -24.92
N PRO A 187 16.47 19.85 -23.76
CA PRO A 187 16.84 21.26 -23.63
C PRO A 187 18.32 21.53 -23.94
N VAL A 188 18.64 22.67 -24.56
CA VAL A 188 20.02 23.11 -24.82
C VAL A 188 20.40 24.26 -23.89
N GLY A 189 21.44 24.09 -23.07
CA GLY A 189 21.82 25.12 -22.11
C GLY A 189 23.02 24.80 -21.22
N ILE A 190 23.43 25.79 -20.42
CA ILE A 190 24.39 25.63 -19.32
C ILE A 190 23.64 25.71 -18.00
N TYR A 191 23.63 24.59 -17.29
CA TYR A 191 22.82 24.38 -16.11
C TYR A 191 23.68 24.03 -14.90
N SER A 192 23.39 24.64 -13.75
CA SER A 192 23.80 24.08 -12.46
C SER A 192 23.03 22.81 -12.18
N LYS A 193 23.50 21.98 -11.23
CA LYS A 193 22.86 20.70 -10.89
C LYS A 193 21.36 20.81 -10.61
N ASP A 194 20.92 21.83 -9.88
CA ASP A 194 19.50 22.09 -9.62
C ASP A 194 18.70 22.48 -10.86
N ALA A 195 19.31 23.23 -11.78
CA ALA A 195 18.70 23.58 -13.06
C ALA A 195 18.65 22.37 -14.01
N VAL A 196 19.64 21.47 -13.98
CA VAL A 196 19.55 20.17 -14.69
C VAL A 196 18.35 19.38 -14.17
N ARG A 197 18.24 19.23 -12.85
CA ARG A 197 17.10 18.53 -12.22
C ARG A 197 15.74 19.12 -12.66
N ALA A 198 15.62 20.45 -12.72
CA ALA A 198 14.38 21.11 -13.14
C ALA A 198 14.12 21.03 -14.65
N ASN A 199 15.07 21.45 -15.47
CA ASN A 199 14.89 21.61 -16.92
C ASN A 199 14.99 20.29 -17.69
N VAL A 200 15.79 19.34 -17.20
CA VAL A 200 16.04 18.06 -17.90
C VAL A 200 15.17 16.93 -17.38
N TYR A 201 14.95 16.88 -16.07
CA TYR A 201 14.22 15.79 -15.41
C TYR A 201 12.82 16.20 -14.94
N GLY A 202 12.42 17.47 -15.10
CA GLY A 202 11.12 17.98 -14.67
C GLY A 202 10.90 17.98 -13.15
N ILE A 203 11.94 17.71 -12.35
CA ILE A 203 11.84 17.64 -10.90
C ILE A 203 12.02 19.05 -10.34
N ILE A 204 10.89 19.70 -10.10
CA ILE A 204 10.80 21.02 -9.52
C ILE A 204 10.52 20.96 -8.02
N GLY A 205 10.96 21.98 -7.28
CA GLY A 205 10.71 22.08 -5.86
C GLY A 205 11.76 22.90 -5.11
N PRO A 206 11.40 23.52 -3.98
CA PRO A 206 12.37 24.24 -3.16
C PRO A 206 13.35 23.26 -2.52
N ARG A 207 14.57 23.75 -2.27
CA ARG A 207 15.54 23.04 -1.41
C ARG A 207 14.89 22.70 -0.07
N ALA A 208 15.13 21.48 0.40
CA ALA A 208 14.68 21.08 1.72
C ALA A 208 15.38 21.91 2.80
N SER A 209 14.70 22.15 3.91
CA SER A 209 15.29 22.85 5.05
C SER A 209 16.51 22.10 5.60
N ALA A 210 17.42 22.81 6.27
CA ALA A 210 18.59 22.20 6.89
C ALA A 210 18.26 21.02 7.83
N ALA A 211 17.11 21.09 8.52
CA ALA A 211 16.62 20.00 9.36
C ALA A 211 16.17 18.77 8.55
N GLN A 212 15.46 18.97 7.44
CA GLN A 212 15.06 17.89 6.54
C GLN A 212 16.28 17.25 5.88
N SER A 213 17.23 18.04 5.40
CA SER A 213 18.47 17.53 4.79
C SER A 213 19.31 16.74 5.79
N ALA A 214 19.41 17.17 7.05
CA ALA A 214 20.08 16.42 8.11
C ALA A 214 19.36 15.08 8.44
N ALA A 215 18.03 15.07 8.38
CA ALA A 215 17.24 13.86 8.56
C ALA A 215 17.46 12.86 7.42
N VAL A 216 17.48 13.32 6.16
CA VAL A 216 17.83 12.51 4.99
C VAL A 216 19.23 11.94 5.10
N ALA A 217 20.22 12.77 5.44
CA ALA A 217 21.61 12.32 5.62
C ALA A 217 21.71 11.17 6.65
N THR A 218 20.89 11.23 7.71
CA THR A 218 20.79 10.14 8.70
C THR A 218 20.21 8.84 8.11
N VAL A 219 19.26 8.93 7.17
CA VAL A 219 18.71 7.75 6.47
C VAL A 219 19.78 7.12 5.57
N LEU A 220 20.45 7.93 4.74
CA LEU A 220 21.50 7.45 3.84
C LEU A 220 22.67 6.83 4.61
N GLU A 221 23.07 7.42 5.74
CA GLU A 221 24.13 6.85 6.58
C GLU A 221 23.71 5.52 7.23
N LYS A 222 22.44 5.37 7.65
CA LYS A 222 21.94 4.08 8.13
C LYS A 222 22.00 3.01 7.05
N GLN A 223 21.65 3.36 5.81
CA GLN A 223 21.73 2.44 4.67
C GLN A 223 23.18 2.02 4.41
N ARG A 224 24.09 2.99 4.34
CA ARG A 224 25.53 2.77 4.15
C ARG A 224 26.12 1.88 5.24
N ALA A 225 25.89 2.23 6.51
CA ALA A 225 26.40 1.49 7.65
C ALA A 225 25.84 0.07 7.72
N ALA A 226 24.57 -0.13 7.37
CA ALA A 226 23.94 -1.46 7.34
C ALA A 226 24.62 -2.38 6.31
N LEU A 227 24.86 -1.89 5.09
CA LEU A 227 25.52 -2.68 4.04
C LEU A 227 27.00 -2.94 4.35
N ALA A 228 27.71 -1.95 4.90
CA ALA A 228 29.10 -2.12 5.35
C ALA A 228 29.22 -3.16 6.49
N ALA A 229 28.19 -3.28 7.34
CA ALA A 229 28.12 -4.26 8.42
C ALA A 229 27.59 -5.65 8.00
N GLY A 230 27.18 -5.81 6.73
CA GLY A 230 26.57 -7.04 6.24
C GLY A 230 25.11 -7.27 6.70
N ASP A 231 24.45 -6.25 7.27
CA ASP A 231 23.09 -6.35 7.82
C ASP A 231 22.05 -5.83 6.82
N VAL A 232 21.70 -6.68 5.85
CA VAL A 232 20.67 -6.35 4.85
C VAL A 232 19.31 -6.07 5.49
N ASP A 233 18.98 -6.69 6.64
CA ASP A 233 17.69 -6.44 7.30
C ASP A 233 17.63 -5.05 7.94
N ALA A 234 18.76 -4.53 8.43
CA ALA A 234 18.86 -3.13 8.86
C ALA A 234 18.68 -2.16 7.70
N TYR A 235 19.25 -2.44 6.52
CA TYR A 235 19.00 -1.66 5.29
C TYR A 235 17.51 -1.70 4.92
N LEU A 236 16.88 -2.87 4.87
CA LEU A 236 15.48 -3.00 4.49
C LEU A 236 14.51 -2.30 5.46
N LYS A 237 14.91 -2.10 6.72
CA LYS A 237 14.14 -1.31 7.69
C LYS A 237 14.11 0.18 7.37
N THR A 238 15.05 0.71 6.57
CA THR A 238 15.00 2.10 6.09
C THR A 238 14.05 2.30 4.92
N LEU A 239 13.63 1.22 4.26
CA LEU A 239 12.67 1.29 3.16
C LEU A 239 11.23 1.24 3.69
N ASP A 240 10.30 1.87 2.98
CA ASP A 240 8.86 1.73 3.23
C ASP A 240 8.38 0.30 2.92
N LYS A 241 7.18 -0.06 3.36
CA LYS A 241 6.57 -1.35 2.99
C LYS A 241 6.20 -1.40 1.52
N GLY A 242 5.73 -0.28 0.94
CA GLY A 242 5.38 -0.15 -0.47
C GLY A 242 6.55 0.16 -1.38
N TYR A 243 7.81 0.09 -0.89
CA TYR A 243 8.98 0.52 -1.65
C TYR A 243 9.02 -0.04 -3.07
N PHE A 244 9.10 0.85 -4.05
CA PHE A 244 9.29 0.54 -5.46
C PHE A 244 10.14 1.61 -6.13
N HIS A 245 11.32 1.21 -6.61
CA HIS A 245 12.26 2.13 -7.26
C HIS A 245 12.80 1.48 -8.52
N ASP A 246 12.54 2.06 -9.70
CA ASP A 246 13.00 1.58 -11.01
C ASP A 246 12.89 0.05 -11.14
N GLY A 247 11.66 -0.47 -11.06
CA GLY A 247 11.38 -1.90 -11.20
C GLY A 247 11.67 -2.78 -9.97
N ARG A 248 12.25 -2.22 -8.91
CA ARG A 248 12.66 -3.00 -7.72
C ARG A 248 11.69 -2.79 -6.57
N SER A 249 10.87 -3.81 -6.32
CA SER A 249 10.15 -3.91 -5.05
C SER A 249 11.12 -4.11 -3.89
N LYS A 250 10.64 -3.87 -2.67
CA LYS A 250 11.39 -4.17 -1.44
C LYS A 250 11.92 -5.61 -1.40
N GLU A 251 11.11 -6.56 -1.84
CA GLU A 251 11.45 -7.99 -1.88
C GLU A 251 12.54 -8.27 -2.92
N ARG A 252 12.47 -7.65 -4.10
CA ARG A 252 13.52 -7.79 -5.11
C ARG A 252 14.84 -7.22 -4.61
N ARG A 253 14.84 -5.98 -4.09
CA ARG A 253 16.03 -5.35 -3.51
C ARG A 253 16.64 -6.19 -2.37
N ALA A 254 15.79 -6.81 -1.53
CA ALA A 254 16.23 -7.74 -0.50
C ALA A 254 16.95 -8.97 -1.06
N ARG A 255 16.45 -9.56 -2.17
CA ARG A 255 17.09 -10.70 -2.82
C ARG A 255 18.45 -10.32 -3.40
N GLU A 256 18.50 -9.22 -4.16
CA GLU A 256 19.72 -8.71 -4.80
C GLU A 256 20.81 -8.44 -3.77
N LEU A 257 20.52 -7.62 -2.76
CA LEU A 257 21.50 -7.27 -1.72
C LEU A 257 21.99 -8.50 -0.96
N ARG A 258 21.13 -9.47 -0.66
CA ARG A 258 21.56 -10.72 0.01
C ARG A 258 22.41 -11.59 -0.90
N GLN A 259 22.13 -11.62 -2.20
CA GLN A 259 22.94 -12.34 -3.17
C GLN A 259 24.33 -11.70 -3.29
N TRP A 260 24.39 -10.39 -3.49
CA TRP A 260 25.65 -9.66 -3.56
C TRP A 260 26.43 -9.75 -2.24
N MET A 261 25.75 -9.72 -1.09
CA MET A 261 26.40 -9.92 0.21
C MET A 261 26.97 -11.33 0.38
N LYS A 262 26.29 -12.36 -0.14
CA LYS A 262 26.78 -13.74 -0.10
C LYS A 262 28.04 -13.90 -0.94
N GLU A 263 28.13 -13.16 -2.04
CA GLU A 263 29.27 -13.16 -2.96
C GLU A 263 30.45 -12.33 -2.44
N SER A 264 30.18 -11.11 -1.97
CA SER A 264 31.18 -10.11 -1.59
C SER A 264 31.57 -10.12 -0.10
N GLY A 265 30.71 -10.65 0.77
CA GLY A 265 30.85 -10.58 2.23
C GLY A 265 30.48 -9.21 2.83
N THR A 266 30.93 -8.11 2.23
CA THR A 266 30.56 -6.73 2.57
C THR A 266 30.25 -5.93 1.31
N LEU A 267 29.35 -4.95 1.40
CA LEU A 267 29.06 -4.03 0.29
C LEU A 267 29.35 -2.59 0.70
N THR A 268 29.87 -1.80 -0.24
CA THR A 268 30.07 -0.36 -0.07
C THR A 268 29.01 0.37 -0.86
N LEU A 269 28.16 1.14 -0.17
CA LEU A 269 27.20 2.05 -0.77
C LEU A 269 27.78 3.47 -0.74
N THR A 270 27.80 4.12 -1.88
CA THR A 270 28.24 5.51 -2.02
C THR A 270 27.10 6.34 -2.60
N ASP A 271 26.74 7.40 -1.88
CA ASP A 271 25.89 8.49 -2.35
C ASP A 271 26.76 9.74 -2.52
N GLY A 272 26.94 10.19 -3.76
CA GLY A 272 27.74 11.35 -4.14
C GLY A 272 26.88 12.56 -4.50
N GLU A 273 27.40 13.77 -4.22
CA GLU A 273 26.77 15.04 -4.60
C GLU A 273 25.32 15.20 -4.11
N VAL A 274 25.02 14.75 -2.89
CA VAL A 274 23.65 14.68 -2.37
C VAL A 274 23.00 16.07 -2.27
N GLU A 275 21.89 16.25 -2.96
CA GLU A 275 20.99 17.38 -2.83
C GLU A 275 19.59 16.91 -2.43
N VAL A 276 18.90 17.69 -1.58
CA VAL A 276 17.54 17.35 -1.14
C VAL A 276 16.59 18.48 -1.51
N VAL A 277 15.52 18.14 -2.21
CA VAL A 277 14.41 19.03 -2.55
C VAL A 277 13.10 18.49 -2.01
N THR A 278 12.11 19.35 -1.86
CA THR A 278 10.75 18.96 -1.48
C THR A 278 9.91 18.86 -2.76
N GLY A 279 9.41 17.66 -3.06
CA GLY A 279 8.48 17.45 -4.17
C GLY A 279 7.09 18.01 -3.88
N ASP A 280 6.25 18.09 -4.92
CA ASP A 280 4.90 18.65 -4.83
C ASP A 280 3.96 17.86 -3.91
N ASP A 281 4.22 16.56 -3.75
CA ASP A 281 3.53 15.65 -2.83
C ASP A 281 4.04 15.75 -1.38
N GLY A 282 5.04 16.61 -1.13
CA GLY A 282 5.70 16.78 0.16
C GLY A 282 6.77 15.73 0.46
N ALA A 283 7.07 14.82 -0.47
CA ALA A 283 8.19 13.89 -0.33
C ALA A 283 9.53 14.63 -0.41
N LEU A 284 10.54 14.10 0.27
CA LEU A 284 11.91 14.56 0.15
C LEU A 284 12.57 13.79 -0.99
N ILE A 285 12.90 14.48 -2.07
CA ILE A 285 13.58 13.90 -3.23
C ILE A 285 15.07 14.14 -3.05
N VAL A 286 15.85 13.06 -3.12
CA VAL A 286 17.29 13.04 -2.96
C VAL A 286 17.93 12.83 -4.33
N ASP A 287 18.53 13.88 -4.86
CA ASP A 287 19.33 13.86 -6.09
C ASP A 287 20.76 13.49 -5.74
N THR A 288 21.19 12.30 -6.15
CA THR A 288 22.47 11.69 -5.75
C THR A 288 23.03 10.81 -6.85
N ASN A 289 24.35 10.72 -6.93
CA ASN A 289 25.02 9.69 -7.73
C ASN A 289 25.27 8.47 -6.85
N ARG A 290 24.47 7.42 -7.04
CA ARG A 290 24.48 6.23 -6.18
C ARG A 290 25.22 5.07 -6.84
N GLU A 291 26.13 4.46 -6.08
CA GLU A 291 26.96 3.32 -6.51
C GLU A 291 26.97 2.24 -5.41
N ILE A 292 26.97 0.96 -5.80
CA ILE A 292 27.21 -0.17 -4.90
C ILE A 292 28.36 -1.04 -5.42
N THR A 293 29.42 -1.14 -4.63
CA THR A 293 30.62 -1.92 -4.95
C THR A 293 30.89 -3.00 -3.91
N GLY A 294 31.69 -3.99 -4.30
CA GLY A 294 32.12 -5.09 -3.45
C GLY A 294 33.20 -5.92 -4.14
N THR A 295 33.18 -7.23 -3.91
CA THR A 295 34.06 -8.19 -4.58
C THR A 295 33.26 -9.35 -5.19
N ARG A 296 33.72 -9.83 -6.35
CA ARG A 296 33.26 -11.04 -7.05
C ARG A 296 34.49 -11.89 -7.33
N ASP A 297 34.46 -13.14 -6.86
CA ASP A 297 35.62 -14.06 -6.90
C ASP A 297 36.93 -13.45 -6.37
N GLY A 298 36.82 -12.62 -5.31
CA GLY A 298 37.96 -11.95 -4.67
C GLY A 298 38.50 -10.73 -5.44
N THR A 299 37.89 -10.34 -6.56
CA THR A 299 38.26 -9.16 -7.34
C THR A 299 37.24 -8.04 -7.10
N ALA A 300 37.67 -6.77 -7.11
CA ALA A 300 36.76 -5.64 -7.00
C ALA A 300 35.70 -5.68 -8.12
N TYR A 301 34.44 -5.48 -7.75
CA TYR A 301 33.31 -5.54 -8.66
C TYR A 301 32.27 -4.49 -8.32
N THR A 302 31.70 -3.88 -9.35
CA THR A 302 30.64 -2.88 -9.23
C THR A 302 29.31 -3.56 -9.52
N PHE A 303 28.54 -3.80 -8.45
CA PHE A 303 27.22 -4.45 -8.54
C PHE A 303 26.15 -3.50 -9.04
N GLN A 304 26.25 -2.23 -8.65
CA GLN A 304 25.42 -1.15 -9.17
C GLN A 304 26.36 -0.02 -9.64
N PRO A 305 26.49 0.22 -10.96
CA PRO A 305 27.32 1.29 -11.48
C PRO A 305 26.83 2.66 -11.00
N PRO A 306 27.74 3.65 -10.91
CA PRO A 306 27.36 5.00 -10.53
C PRO A 306 26.37 5.54 -11.55
N SER A 307 25.19 5.90 -11.07
CA SER A 307 24.14 6.52 -11.86
C SER A 307 23.48 7.62 -11.06
N GLN A 308 23.02 8.67 -11.75
CA GLN A 308 22.17 9.67 -11.12
C GLN A 308 20.85 9.02 -10.73
N GLN A 309 20.43 9.24 -9.49
CA GLN A 309 19.25 8.66 -8.88
C GLN A 309 18.47 9.76 -8.17
N PHE A 310 17.14 9.67 -8.26
CA PHE A 310 16.20 10.51 -7.52
C PHE A 310 15.47 9.64 -6.51
N LEU A 311 16.00 9.58 -5.28
CA LEU A 311 15.42 8.75 -4.22
C LEU A 311 14.31 9.52 -3.52
N HIS A 312 13.15 8.89 -3.32
CA HIS A 312 12.05 9.54 -2.60
C HIS A 312 12.01 9.03 -1.16
N ILE A 313 11.94 9.97 -0.21
CA ILE A 313 11.86 9.70 1.22
C ILE A 313 10.62 10.38 1.79
N ASP A 314 9.76 9.62 2.45
CA ASP A 314 8.60 10.16 3.15
C ASP A 314 9.05 11.02 4.34
N ALA A 315 8.66 12.29 4.35
CA ALA A 315 9.14 13.26 5.32
C ALA A 315 8.72 12.96 6.77
N ALA A 316 7.62 12.21 6.96
CA ALA A 316 7.07 11.91 8.28
C ALA A 316 7.70 10.66 8.92
N THR A 317 7.90 9.63 8.12
CA THR A 317 8.40 8.32 8.55
C THR A 317 9.91 8.17 8.36
N LEU A 318 10.52 9.04 7.54
CA LEU A 318 11.93 8.98 7.12
C LEU A 318 12.30 7.61 6.57
N ARG A 319 11.42 7.08 5.73
CA ARG A 319 11.62 5.83 4.98
C ARG A 319 11.69 6.13 3.49
N GLU A 320 12.61 5.48 2.81
CA GLU A 320 12.71 5.54 1.35
C GLU A 320 11.51 4.79 0.74
N THR A 321 10.69 5.50 -0.04
CA THR A 321 9.52 4.98 -0.74
C THR A 321 9.87 4.49 -2.14
N GLY A 322 10.95 5.02 -2.73
CA GLY A 322 11.24 4.83 -4.15
C GLY A 322 10.36 5.73 -5.03
N ASN A 323 10.67 5.76 -6.32
CA ASN A 323 10.10 6.70 -7.29
C ASN A 323 8.83 6.20 -8.00
N ASP A 324 8.37 4.98 -7.72
CA ASP A 324 7.21 4.34 -8.38
C ASP A 324 7.31 4.35 -9.93
N SER A 325 8.53 4.45 -10.49
CA SER A 325 8.72 4.56 -11.94
C SER A 325 8.25 3.31 -12.65
N ARG A 326 7.49 3.50 -13.74
CA ARG A 326 7.03 2.43 -14.63
C ARG A 326 7.89 2.27 -15.87
N PHE A 327 8.75 3.24 -16.18
CA PHE A 327 9.66 3.19 -17.31
C PHE A 327 11.08 3.45 -16.83
N PHE A 328 11.94 2.46 -16.99
CA PHE A 328 13.29 2.49 -16.42
C PHE A 328 14.21 1.51 -17.16
N ARG A 329 15.52 1.73 -17.02
CA ARG A 329 16.57 0.88 -17.60
C ARG A 329 17.09 -0.12 -16.56
N GLU A 330 17.39 -1.33 -17.01
CA GLU A 330 18.03 -2.38 -16.22
C GLU A 330 19.07 -3.14 -17.04
N THR A 331 19.79 -4.04 -16.38
CA THR A 331 20.74 -4.94 -17.03
C THR A 331 20.44 -6.40 -16.72
N VAL A 332 20.69 -7.27 -17.69
CA VAL A 332 20.91 -8.70 -17.47
C VAL A 332 22.40 -8.93 -17.30
N ASP A 333 22.82 -9.46 -16.15
CA ASP A 333 24.20 -9.92 -15.94
C ASP A 333 24.39 -11.21 -16.76
N SER A 334 24.89 -11.09 -18.00
CA SER A 334 24.99 -12.23 -18.92
C SER A 334 26.24 -13.07 -18.66
N GLU A 335 26.05 -14.36 -18.38
CA GLU A 335 27.17 -15.31 -18.32
C GLU A 335 27.68 -15.65 -19.72
N LEU A 336 26.78 -15.73 -20.70
CA LEU A 336 27.12 -16.03 -22.10
C LEU A 336 27.97 -14.94 -22.75
N GLU A 337 27.68 -13.67 -22.48
CA GLU A 337 28.45 -12.55 -23.02
C GLU A 337 29.64 -12.15 -22.14
N GLY A 338 29.64 -12.56 -20.87
CA GLY A 338 30.67 -12.18 -19.90
C GLY A 338 30.59 -10.73 -19.43
N GLN A 339 29.53 -10.01 -19.80
CA GLN A 339 29.28 -8.61 -19.46
C GLN A 339 27.78 -8.34 -19.33
N PRO A 340 27.36 -7.34 -18.54
CA PRO A 340 25.95 -6.98 -18.45
C PRO A 340 25.44 -6.38 -19.78
N ARG A 341 24.19 -6.68 -20.12
CA ARG A 341 23.49 -6.08 -21.26
C ARG A 341 22.27 -5.31 -20.80
N GLU A 342 22.11 -4.10 -21.32
CA GLU A 342 21.01 -3.21 -20.95
C GLU A 342 19.69 -3.57 -21.65
N PHE A 343 18.58 -3.29 -20.99
CA PHE A 343 17.24 -3.26 -21.57
C PHE A 343 16.38 -2.22 -20.87
N ALA A 344 15.47 -1.59 -21.60
CA ALA A 344 14.43 -0.75 -21.02
C ALA A 344 13.20 -1.60 -20.69
N THR A 345 12.52 -1.24 -19.62
CA THR A 345 11.30 -1.91 -19.15
C THR A 345 10.20 -0.88 -19.01
N TYR A 346 9.05 -1.18 -19.60
CA TYR A 346 7.80 -0.48 -19.32
C TYR A 346 6.84 -1.41 -18.56
N LEU A 347 6.28 -0.89 -17.48
CA LEU A 347 5.25 -1.53 -16.67
C LEU A 347 3.89 -0.85 -16.90
N PRO A 348 2.80 -1.63 -17.09
CA PRO A 348 1.50 -1.04 -17.38
C PRO A 348 0.92 -0.26 -16.18
N PRO A 349 0.00 0.69 -16.41
CA PRO A 349 -0.55 1.57 -15.36
C PRO A 349 -1.06 0.84 -14.11
N SER A 350 -1.74 -0.30 -14.29
CA SER A 350 -2.29 -1.03 -13.15
C SER A 350 -1.25 -1.80 -12.33
N TYR A 351 0.00 -1.94 -12.80
CA TYR A 351 1.03 -2.79 -12.20
C TYR A 351 1.19 -2.56 -10.70
N LEU A 352 1.38 -1.32 -10.26
CA LEU A 352 1.56 -0.99 -8.83
C LEU A 352 0.26 -1.10 -8.03
N SER A 353 -0.86 -0.71 -8.63
CA SER A 353 -2.18 -0.70 -7.97
C SER A 353 -2.80 -2.09 -7.80
N GLN A 354 -2.41 -3.06 -8.64
CA GLN A 354 -2.86 -4.45 -8.66
C GLN A 354 -1.67 -5.40 -8.42
N PRO A 355 -1.14 -5.48 -7.19
CA PRO A 355 0.13 -6.17 -6.87
C PRO A 355 0.08 -7.70 -7.03
N LYS A 356 -1.08 -8.27 -7.31
CA LYS A 356 -1.27 -9.70 -7.56
C LYS A 356 -1.49 -10.05 -9.02
N ARG A 357 -1.75 -9.06 -9.87
CA ARG A 357 -2.01 -9.30 -11.27
C ARG A 357 -0.72 -9.64 -12.00
N GLU A 358 -0.85 -10.59 -12.92
CA GLU A 358 0.16 -11.00 -13.89
C GLU A 358 -0.19 -10.44 -15.26
N TYR A 359 0.83 -10.20 -16.09
CA TYR A 359 0.70 -9.50 -17.37
C TYR A 359 1.33 -10.31 -18.50
N PRO A 360 0.77 -10.28 -19.72
CA PRO A 360 1.50 -10.72 -20.90
C PRO A 360 2.72 -9.83 -21.14
N VAL A 361 3.68 -10.35 -21.91
CA VAL A 361 4.94 -9.65 -22.22
C VAL A 361 5.07 -9.44 -23.72
N VAL A 362 5.36 -8.21 -24.12
CA VAL A 362 5.75 -7.87 -25.50
C VAL A 362 7.22 -7.48 -25.50
N TYR A 363 8.03 -8.16 -26.30
CA TYR A 363 9.41 -7.76 -26.55
C TYR A 363 9.43 -6.85 -27.77
N LEU A 364 9.82 -5.59 -27.58
CA LEU A 364 9.85 -4.55 -28.62
C LEU A 364 11.30 -4.32 -29.07
N LEU A 365 11.59 -4.70 -30.31
CA LEU A 365 12.95 -4.73 -30.87
C LEU A 365 13.21 -3.52 -31.77
N HIS A 366 14.35 -2.86 -31.54
CA HIS A 366 14.75 -1.62 -32.19
C HIS A 366 15.31 -1.77 -33.62
N GLY A 367 15.56 -0.66 -34.30
CA GLY A 367 16.20 -0.62 -35.62
C GLY A 367 17.73 -0.82 -35.58
N ILE A 368 18.36 -0.89 -36.75
CA ILE A 368 19.84 -0.85 -36.84
C ILE A 368 20.34 0.51 -36.32
N ASN A 369 21.54 0.55 -35.73
CA ASN A 369 22.11 1.73 -35.05
C ASN A 369 21.31 2.25 -33.84
N GLY A 370 20.22 1.57 -33.45
CA GLY A 370 19.48 1.83 -32.21
C GLY A 370 20.01 1.02 -31.03
N GLY A 371 19.29 1.09 -29.91
CA GLY A 371 19.59 0.37 -28.68
C GLY A 371 18.41 0.45 -27.71
N SER A 372 18.53 -0.09 -26.49
CA SER A 372 17.44 -0.03 -25.50
C SER A 372 17.08 1.39 -25.04
N ARG A 373 17.90 2.38 -25.35
CA ARG A 373 17.74 3.78 -24.94
C ARG A 373 16.98 4.61 -25.95
N GLU A 374 16.79 4.10 -27.17
CA GLU A 374 16.11 4.80 -28.26
C GLU A 374 14.63 5.09 -28.02
N TRP A 375 14.07 4.46 -27.00
CA TRP A 375 12.65 4.55 -26.69
C TRP A 375 12.30 5.75 -25.82
N GLU A 376 13.28 6.31 -25.12
CA GLU A 376 13.11 7.52 -24.31
C GLU A 376 12.83 8.78 -25.14
N PRO A 377 13.64 9.16 -26.14
CA PRO A 377 13.34 10.33 -26.99
C PRO A 377 12.08 10.14 -27.86
N ARG A 378 11.47 8.94 -27.84
CA ARG A 378 10.21 8.64 -28.53
C ARG A 378 9.00 8.71 -27.63
N ASP A 379 9.18 9.03 -26.34
CA ASP A 379 8.15 8.98 -25.31
C ASP A 379 7.35 7.66 -25.38
N ILE A 380 8.06 6.53 -25.53
CA ILE A 380 7.40 5.25 -25.81
C ILE A 380 6.42 4.87 -24.71
N ASP A 381 6.69 5.26 -23.48
CA ASP A 381 5.87 4.98 -22.31
C ASP A 381 4.54 5.73 -22.38
N ASP A 382 4.54 6.99 -22.85
CA ASP A 382 3.31 7.74 -23.15
C ASP A 382 2.53 7.12 -24.32
N VAL A 383 3.24 6.66 -25.36
CA VAL A 383 2.60 5.94 -26.47
C VAL A 383 1.91 4.67 -25.95
N LEU A 384 2.60 3.87 -25.12
CA LEU A 384 2.08 2.62 -24.55
C LEU A 384 0.94 2.87 -23.54
N ASP A 385 0.99 3.94 -22.75
CA ASP A 385 -0.12 4.38 -21.90
C ASP A 385 -1.35 4.74 -22.76
N GLY A 386 -1.13 5.44 -23.88
CA GLY A 386 -2.16 5.79 -24.85
C GLY A 386 -2.82 4.57 -25.50
N LEU A 387 -2.08 3.46 -25.70
CA LEU A 387 -2.63 2.21 -26.22
C LEU A 387 -3.62 1.56 -25.24
N TRP A 388 -3.28 1.55 -23.95
CA TRP A 388 -4.17 1.06 -22.88
C TRP A 388 -5.47 1.87 -22.81
N GLN A 389 -5.39 3.20 -22.88
CA GLN A 389 -6.58 4.07 -22.86
C GLN A 389 -7.55 3.80 -24.03
N GLN A 390 -7.07 3.16 -25.10
CA GLN A 390 -7.86 2.74 -26.24
C GLN A 390 -8.48 1.33 -26.09
N GLY A 391 -8.36 0.72 -24.91
CA GLY A 391 -8.95 -0.58 -24.58
C GLY A 391 -8.11 -1.79 -24.99
N LEU A 392 -6.84 -1.60 -25.33
CA LEU A 392 -5.90 -2.70 -25.55
C LEU A 392 -5.48 -3.32 -24.22
N ALA A 393 -5.07 -4.59 -24.24
CA ALA A 393 -4.64 -5.29 -23.05
C ALA A 393 -3.33 -4.70 -22.50
N GLU A 394 -3.28 -4.48 -21.19
CA GLU A 394 -2.04 -4.10 -20.51
C GLU A 394 -1.01 -5.21 -20.63
N SER A 395 0.22 -4.83 -20.99
CA SER A 395 1.36 -5.73 -21.10
C SER A 395 2.61 -5.09 -20.50
N ILE A 396 3.50 -5.94 -20.00
CA ILE A 396 4.88 -5.52 -19.72
C ILE A 396 5.58 -5.44 -21.08
N VAL A 397 6.30 -4.36 -21.35
CA VAL A 397 7.07 -4.21 -22.58
C VAL A 397 8.55 -4.20 -22.24
N ILE A 398 9.29 -5.13 -22.85
CA ILE A 398 10.74 -5.27 -22.68
C ILE A 398 11.42 -4.85 -23.98
N MET A 399 12.37 -3.94 -23.85
CA MET A 399 13.05 -3.29 -24.95
C MET A 399 14.55 -3.56 -24.86
N PRO A 400 14.99 -4.75 -25.34
CA PRO A 400 16.36 -5.18 -25.16
C PRO A 400 17.32 -4.42 -26.06
N ASP A 401 18.54 -4.19 -25.57
CA ASP A 401 19.62 -3.69 -26.42
C ASP A 401 20.14 -4.82 -27.32
N GLY A 402 19.69 -4.78 -28.57
CA GLY A 402 20.07 -5.61 -29.70
C GLY A 402 21.39 -5.22 -30.36
N GLU A 403 21.93 -4.03 -30.07
CA GLU A 403 22.96 -3.37 -30.87
C GLU A 403 22.63 -3.48 -32.38
N SER A 404 23.63 -3.49 -33.27
CA SER A 404 23.42 -3.78 -34.70
C SER A 404 23.69 -5.24 -35.05
N LEU A 405 23.38 -6.18 -34.13
CA LEU A 405 23.75 -7.60 -34.22
C LEU A 405 22.72 -8.47 -34.95
N TRP A 406 21.68 -7.86 -35.54
CA TRP A 406 20.61 -8.56 -36.26
C TRP A 406 19.94 -9.66 -35.43
N TYR A 407 19.89 -9.48 -34.11
CA TYR A 407 19.24 -10.40 -33.17
C TYR A 407 19.74 -11.85 -33.28
N SER A 408 21.02 -12.00 -33.59
CA SER A 408 21.67 -13.27 -33.92
C SER A 408 22.92 -13.51 -33.08
N ASP A 409 23.28 -14.78 -32.88
CA ASP A 409 24.58 -15.13 -32.33
C ASP A 409 25.64 -14.84 -33.40
N GLN A 410 26.62 -14.01 -33.08
CA GLN A 410 27.66 -13.64 -34.03
C GLN A 410 28.60 -14.82 -34.32
N PRO A 411 29.09 -14.97 -35.57
CA PRO A 411 30.01 -16.02 -35.95
C PRO A 411 31.35 -15.94 -35.20
N ASP A 412 32.15 -16.99 -35.30
CA ASP A 412 33.54 -17.06 -34.81
C ASP A 412 33.74 -16.75 -33.31
N GLY A 413 32.72 -17.01 -32.49
CA GLY A 413 32.77 -16.76 -31.05
C GLY A 413 32.54 -15.30 -30.67
N GLY A 414 31.96 -14.50 -31.56
CA GLY A 414 31.45 -13.17 -31.22
C GLY A 414 30.23 -13.21 -30.30
N THR A 415 29.62 -12.05 -30.06
CA THR A 415 28.51 -11.85 -29.13
C THR A 415 27.36 -12.86 -29.34
N PRO A 416 27.07 -13.75 -28.38
CA PRO A 416 25.98 -14.74 -28.47
C PRO A 416 24.62 -14.15 -28.10
N TRP A 417 24.23 -13.06 -28.78
CA TRP A 417 23.07 -12.24 -28.41
C TRP A 417 21.76 -13.03 -28.39
N ARG A 418 21.51 -13.83 -29.43
CA ARG A 418 20.26 -14.61 -29.54
C ARG A 418 20.15 -15.64 -28.42
N SER A 419 21.24 -16.31 -28.12
CA SER A 419 21.32 -17.27 -27.04
C SER A 419 21.08 -16.58 -25.69
N MET A 420 21.78 -15.47 -25.41
CA MET A 420 21.57 -14.65 -24.21
C MET A 420 20.11 -14.22 -24.06
N PHE A 421 19.50 -13.68 -25.12
CA PHE A 421 18.12 -13.22 -25.10
C PHE A 421 17.15 -14.34 -24.71
N LEU A 422 17.29 -15.51 -25.35
CA LEU A 422 16.38 -16.64 -25.16
C LEU A 422 16.59 -17.38 -23.83
N THR A 423 17.84 -17.48 -23.35
CA THR A 423 18.18 -18.34 -22.21
C THR A 423 18.48 -17.61 -20.91
N GLU A 424 18.74 -16.31 -20.96
CA GLU A 424 19.05 -15.49 -19.78
C GLU A 424 18.04 -14.37 -19.60
N MET A 425 17.81 -13.53 -20.62
CA MET A 425 16.91 -12.39 -20.50
C MET A 425 15.43 -12.76 -20.36
N VAL A 426 14.88 -13.59 -21.25
CA VAL A 426 13.47 -14.02 -21.13
C VAL A 426 13.19 -14.68 -19.76
N PRO A 427 14.03 -15.61 -19.26
CA PRO A 427 13.87 -16.16 -17.92
C PRO A 427 14.06 -15.13 -16.79
N LEU A 428 14.94 -14.14 -16.94
CA LEU A 428 15.08 -13.06 -15.97
C LEU A 428 13.78 -12.25 -15.88
N VAL A 429 13.17 -11.91 -17.02
CA VAL A 429 11.92 -11.16 -17.07
C VAL A 429 10.80 -11.93 -16.36
N ASP A 430 10.63 -13.22 -16.65
CA ASP A 430 9.63 -14.06 -15.98
C ASP A 430 9.89 -14.23 -14.48
N LYS A 431 11.15 -14.15 -14.05
CA LYS A 431 11.55 -14.28 -12.65
C LYS A 431 11.33 -13.00 -11.84
N GLU A 432 11.64 -11.85 -12.41
CA GLU A 432 11.67 -10.58 -11.68
C GLU A 432 10.35 -9.80 -11.81
N TYR A 433 9.56 -10.04 -12.87
CA TYR A 433 8.27 -9.40 -13.10
C TYR A 433 7.11 -10.38 -12.98
N ARG A 434 5.90 -9.84 -12.77
CA ARG A 434 4.66 -10.63 -12.69
C ARG A 434 4.17 -10.92 -14.11
N THR A 435 4.78 -11.89 -14.77
CA THR A 435 4.42 -12.30 -16.14
C THR A 435 3.45 -13.47 -16.14
N LEU A 436 2.62 -13.55 -17.18
CA LEU A 436 1.82 -14.75 -17.46
C LEU A 436 2.69 -15.82 -18.12
N GLU A 437 2.60 -17.05 -17.61
CA GLU A 437 3.40 -18.16 -18.13
C GLU A 437 2.91 -18.65 -19.50
N GLY A 438 3.87 -19.06 -20.33
CA GLY A 438 3.61 -19.76 -21.57
C GLY A 438 3.69 -18.87 -22.81
N ARG A 439 3.81 -19.52 -23.98
CA ARG A 439 4.03 -18.83 -25.25
C ARG A 439 2.87 -17.93 -25.67
N ASP A 440 1.64 -18.28 -25.28
CA ASP A 440 0.43 -17.60 -25.74
C ASP A 440 0.23 -16.23 -25.05
N PHE A 441 1.09 -15.89 -24.06
CA PHE A 441 1.16 -14.57 -23.42
C PHE A 441 2.48 -13.85 -23.68
N ARG A 442 3.25 -14.31 -24.67
CA ARG A 442 4.54 -13.73 -25.05
C ARG A 442 4.58 -13.39 -26.54
N ALA A 443 4.78 -12.11 -26.83
CA ALA A 443 4.79 -11.56 -28.17
C ALA A 443 6.12 -10.88 -28.52
N LEU A 444 6.37 -10.74 -29.83
CA LEU A 444 7.48 -9.99 -30.39
C LEU A 444 6.93 -8.92 -31.33
N THR A 445 7.35 -7.68 -31.15
CA THR A 445 7.19 -6.57 -32.09
C THR A 445 8.58 -6.04 -32.40
N GLY A 446 8.81 -5.54 -33.61
CA GLY A 446 10.02 -4.75 -33.83
C GLY A 446 9.95 -3.93 -35.11
N VAL A 447 10.86 -2.97 -35.22
CA VAL A 447 10.94 -2.01 -36.32
C VAL A 447 12.21 -2.25 -37.15
N SER A 448 12.15 -2.18 -38.48
CA SER A 448 13.35 -2.29 -39.34
C SER A 448 14.14 -3.60 -39.11
N MET A 449 15.39 -3.51 -38.62
CA MET A 449 16.18 -4.66 -38.14
C MET A 449 15.44 -5.44 -37.05
N GLY A 450 14.75 -4.76 -36.15
CA GLY A 450 13.89 -5.33 -35.12
C GLY A 450 12.69 -6.07 -35.69
N GLY A 451 12.12 -5.61 -36.81
CA GLY A 451 11.05 -6.31 -37.52
C GLY A 451 11.55 -7.64 -38.10
N PHE A 452 12.76 -7.66 -38.63
CA PHE A 452 13.48 -8.90 -38.97
C PHE A 452 13.66 -9.78 -37.73
N GLY A 453 14.16 -9.21 -36.62
CA GLY A 453 14.39 -9.93 -35.36
C GLY A 453 13.14 -10.59 -34.80
N ALA A 454 12.03 -9.85 -34.75
CA ALA A 454 10.76 -10.31 -34.22
C ALA A 454 10.26 -11.55 -34.98
N TRP A 455 10.30 -11.50 -36.31
CA TRP A 455 9.93 -12.63 -37.16
C TRP A 455 10.91 -13.80 -37.08
N SER A 456 12.20 -13.55 -37.22
CA SER A 456 13.20 -14.62 -37.23
C SER A 456 13.31 -15.33 -35.89
N LEU A 457 13.26 -14.61 -34.77
CA LEU A 457 13.23 -15.18 -33.43
C LEU A 457 11.91 -15.92 -33.18
N GLY A 458 10.77 -15.31 -33.49
CA GLY A 458 9.45 -15.88 -33.22
C GLY A 458 9.21 -17.17 -33.99
N LEU A 459 9.44 -17.18 -35.31
CA LEU A 459 9.25 -18.36 -36.16
C LEU A 459 10.21 -19.51 -35.80
N SER A 460 11.43 -19.18 -35.34
CA SER A 460 12.41 -20.18 -34.89
C SER A 460 12.12 -20.75 -33.51
N ASN A 461 11.30 -20.06 -32.71
CA ASN A 461 11.00 -20.43 -31.32
C ASN A 461 9.49 -20.52 -31.06
N PRO A 462 8.75 -21.38 -31.80
CA PRO A 462 7.30 -21.55 -31.65
C PRO A 462 6.89 -22.08 -30.28
N GLY A 463 7.82 -22.53 -29.43
CA GLY A 463 7.54 -22.94 -28.05
C GLY A 463 7.57 -21.77 -27.05
N MET A 464 8.10 -20.61 -27.44
CA MET A 464 8.28 -19.45 -26.57
C MET A 464 7.41 -18.26 -26.96
N PHE A 465 7.09 -18.12 -28.27
CA PHE A 465 6.33 -17.00 -28.81
C PHE A 465 5.17 -17.50 -29.70
N SER A 466 4.13 -16.68 -29.78
CA SER A 466 2.85 -17.01 -30.44
C SER A 466 2.23 -15.82 -31.19
N SER A 467 2.65 -14.60 -30.93
CA SER A 467 2.16 -13.40 -31.62
C SER A 467 3.36 -12.56 -32.07
N ILE A 468 3.44 -12.24 -33.36
CA ILE A 468 4.64 -11.67 -33.99
C ILE A 468 4.23 -10.51 -34.91
N ALA A 469 4.85 -9.35 -34.70
CA ALA A 469 4.65 -8.16 -35.51
C ALA A 469 5.97 -7.59 -36.05
N SER A 470 5.93 -7.04 -37.26
CA SER A 470 7.06 -6.37 -37.90
C SER A 470 6.63 -5.02 -38.47
N HIS A 471 7.22 -3.95 -38.01
CA HIS A 471 7.02 -2.61 -38.54
C HIS A 471 8.14 -2.23 -39.49
N ILE A 472 7.82 -1.78 -40.72
CA ILE A 472 8.79 -1.42 -41.77
C ILE A 472 10.00 -2.36 -41.80
N GLY A 473 9.74 -3.67 -41.72
CA GLY A 473 10.76 -4.63 -41.33
C GLY A 473 11.61 -5.10 -42.49
N SER A 474 12.88 -5.39 -42.19
CA SER A 474 13.86 -5.88 -43.16
C SER A 474 13.67 -7.38 -43.50
N LEU A 475 12.47 -7.78 -43.96
CA LEU A 475 12.03 -9.17 -44.10
C LEU A 475 12.79 -10.00 -45.15
N SER A 476 13.53 -9.34 -46.04
CA SER A 476 14.30 -9.94 -47.14
C SER A 476 15.82 -9.91 -46.94
N TYR A 477 16.33 -9.28 -45.87
CA TYR A 477 17.77 -9.08 -45.69
C TYR A 477 18.51 -10.38 -45.42
N SER A 478 19.50 -10.68 -46.29
CA SER A 478 20.26 -11.93 -46.29
C SER A 478 21.68 -11.79 -45.75
N GLY A 479 22.06 -10.63 -45.22
CA GLY A 479 23.41 -10.40 -44.68
C GLY A 479 23.60 -10.84 -43.23
N SER A 480 22.55 -11.30 -42.56
CA SER A 480 22.63 -11.81 -41.18
C SER A 480 22.99 -13.29 -41.11
N ALA A 481 23.37 -13.78 -39.93
CA ALA A 481 23.57 -15.20 -39.66
C ALA A 481 22.25 -16.01 -39.62
N LEU A 482 21.09 -15.34 -39.51
CA LEU A 482 19.77 -15.98 -39.49
C LEU A 482 19.14 -16.04 -40.89
N PRO A 483 18.32 -17.06 -41.20
CA PRO A 483 17.55 -17.08 -42.43
C PRO A 483 16.57 -15.91 -42.48
N THR A 484 16.37 -15.32 -43.66
CA THR A 484 15.41 -14.22 -43.86
C THR A 484 14.00 -14.64 -43.42
N PRO A 485 13.20 -13.76 -42.79
CA PRO A 485 11.78 -14.01 -42.51
C PRO A 485 10.99 -14.55 -43.70
N LEU A 486 11.18 -13.98 -44.90
CA LEU A 486 10.53 -14.46 -46.13
C LEU A 486 10.84 -15.93 -46.42
N LYS A 487 12.12 -16.31 -46.37
CA LYS A 487 12.56 -17.69 -46.56
C LYS A 487 11.98 -18.61 -45.47
N GLN A 488 11.98 -18.19 -44.20
CA GLN A 488 11.42 -19.00 -43.11
C GLN A 488 9.93 -19.27 -43.32
N ALA A 489 9.14 -18.22 -43.62
CA ALA A 489 7.72 -18.37 -43.93
C ALA A 489 7.49 -19.23 -45.19
N GLY A 490 8.33 -19.08 -46.21
CA GLY A 490 8.33 -19.90 -47.42
C GLY A 490 8.55 -21.38 -47.15
N ASP A 491 9.53 -21.72 -46.31
CA ASP A 491 9.91 -23.09 -45.95
C ASP A 491 8.92 -23.75 -44.98
N MET A 492 8.23 -22.96 -44.14
CA MET A 492 7.26 -23.47 -43.18
C MET A 492 5.95 -23.93 -43.84
N THR A 493 5.34 -24.97 -43.24
CA THR A 493 4.00 -25.44 -43.63
C THR A 493 2.91 -24.51 -43.09
N ALA A 494 1.74 -24.50 -43.73
CA ALA A 494 0.57 -23.76 -43.24
C ALA A 494 0.21 -24.13 -41.78
N LYS A 495 0.38 -25.40 -41.39
CA LYS A 495 0.12 -25.85 -40.01
C LYS A 495 1.09 -25.25 -38.99
N GLN A 496 2.35 -25.02 -39.37
CA GLN A 496 3.33 -24.39 -38.49
C GLN A 496 3.05 -22.90 -38.35
N LEU A 497 2.73 -22.22 -39.45
CA LEU A 497 2.46 -20.78 -39.46
C LEU A 497 1.14 -20.43 -38.74
N LYS A 498 0.10 -21.25 -38.84
CA LYS A 498 -1.17 -21.08 -38.12
C LYS A 498 -1.08 -21.21 -36.59
N LYS A 499 0.12 -21.45 -36.05
CA LYS A 499 0.37 -21.39 -34.61
C LYS A 499 0.65 -19.97 -34.12
N PHE A 500 0.72 -19.01 -35.05
CA PHE A 500 1.06 -17.64 -34.78
C PHE A 500 -0.03 -16.70 -35.27
N ASP A 501 -0.24 -15.62 -34.54
CA ASP A 501 -0.86 -14.41 -35.09
C ASP A 501 0.24 -13.52 -35.64
N LEU A 502 0.04 -13.06 -36.88
CA LEU A 502 1.08 -12.44 -37.70
C LEU A 502 0.63 -11.05 -38.16
N TYR A 503 1.46 -10.04 -37.87
CA TYR A 503 1.32 -8.67 -38.35
C TYR A 503 2.59 -8.22 -39.07
N PHE A 504 2.46 -7.49 -40.17
CA PHE A 504 3.57 -6.77 -40.77
C PHE A 504 3.11 -5.56 -41.57
N ASP A 505 3.88 -4.48 -41.55
CA ASP A 505 3.62 -3.33 -42.41
C ASP A 505 4.89 -2.79 -43.07
N ALA A 506 4.69 -1.87 -44.02
CA ALA A 506 5.74 -1.10 -44.66
C ALA A 506 5.19 0.25 -45.17
N CYS A 507 6.06 1.15 -45.62
CA CYS A 507 5.68 2.38 -46.32
C CYS A 507 6.14 2.38 -47.77
N GLU A 508 5.36 2.98 -48.66
CA GLU A 508 5.60 2.95 -50.11
C GLU A 508 6.88 3.69 -50.53
N PHE A 509 7.27 4.75 -49.83
CA PHE A 509 8.47 5.55 -50.12
C PHE A 509 9.64 5.25 -49.17
N ASP A 510 9.61 4.10 -48.51
CA ASP A 510 10.75 3.59 -47.74
C ASP A 510 11.99 3.42 -48.64
N GLU A 511 13.09 4.06 -48.24
CA GLU A 511 14.35 4.14 -48.99
C GLU A 511 15.00 2.77 -49.20
N TYR A 512 14.68 1.79 -48.34
CA TYR A 512 15.18 0.42 -48.40
C TYR A 512 14.22 -0.54 -49.11
N ARG A 513 13.06 -0.05 -49.59
CA ARG A 513 12.07 -0.81 -50.36
C ARG A 513 11.54 -2.04 -49.61
N PHE A 514 11.31 -1.88 -48.30
CA PHE A 514 10.72 -2.93 -47.47
C PHE A 514 9.27 -3.26 -47.85
N ASP A 515 8.60 -2.39 -48.61
CA ASP A 515 7.28 -2.62 -49.20
C ASP A 515 7.24 -3.84 -50.15
N ASP A 516 8.29 -4.05 -50.95
CA ASP A 516 8.39 -5.23 -51.83
C ASP A 516 8.46 -6.54 -51.02
N ALA A 517 9.16 -6.50 -49.88
CA ALA A 517 9.28 -7.63 -48.99
C ALA A 517 7.96 -7.92 -48.25
N ALA A 518 7.23 -6.89 -47.81
CA ALA A 518 5.89 -7.03 -47.23
C ALA A 518 4.89 -7.67 -48.23
N ARG A 519 4.81 -7.17 -49.47
CA ARG A 519 3.94 -7.77 -50.51
C ARG A 519 4.30 -9.23 -50.81
N SER A 520 5.59 -9.55 -50.79
CA SER A 520 6.06 -10.93 -50.96
C SER A 520 5.64 -11.84 -49.78
N MET A 521 5.67 -11.33 -48.56
CA MET A 521 5.22 -12.06 -47.37
C MET A 521 3.73 -12.37 -47.44
N ASP A 522 2.89 -11.38 -47.78
CA ASP A 522 1.45 -11.58 -48.02
C ASP A 522 1.20 -12.67 -49.06
N THR A 523 1.88 -12.61 -50.20
CA THR A 523 1.75 -13.62 -51.27
C THR A 523 2.03 -15.03 -50.74
N ILE A 524 3.08 -15.19 -49.92
CA ILE A 524 3.45 -16.49 -49.31
C ILE A 524 2.36 -16.97 -48.34
N LEU A 525 1.89 -16.11 -47.44
CA LEU A 525 0.94 -16.48 -46.39
C LEU A 525 -0.46 -16.74 -46.95
N THR A 526 -0.91 -15.87 -47.87
CA THR A 526 -2.17 -16.03 -48.61
C THR A 526 -2.16 -17.31 -49.43
N GLY A 527 -1.07 -17.60 -50.15
CA GLY A 527 -0.90 -18.85 -50.91
C GLY A 527 -0.95 -20.11 -50.04
N LYS A 528 -0.61 -20.00 -48.75
CA LYS A 528 -0.68 -21.10 -47.75
C LYS A 528 -2.00 -21.10 -46.95
N GLY A 529 -2.88 -20.11 -47.17
CA GLY A 529 -4.13 -19.95 -46.42
C GLY A 529 -3.92 -19.68 -44.93
N VAL A 530 -2.89 -18.92 -44.57
CA VAL A 530 -2.54 -18.52 -43.19
C VAL A 530 -3.15 -17.14 -42.92
N PRO A 531 -4.01 -16.98 -41.90
CA PRO A 531 -4.51 -15.67 -41.47
C PRO A 531 -3.35 -14.75 -41.03
N HIS A 532 -3.37 -13.51 -41.48
CA HIS A 532 -2.40 -12.49 -41.11
C HIS A 532 -2.99 -11.10 -41.39
N THR A 533 -2.44 -10.08 -40.74
CA THR A 533 -2.77 -8.67 -40.94
C THR A 533 -1.57 -7.96 -41.55
N TRP A 534 -1.78 -7.15 -42.58
CA TRP A 534 -0.69 -6.37 -43.14
C TRP A 534 -1.15 -5.10 -43.83
N ALA A 535 -0.21 -4.16 -44.01
CA ALA A 535 -0.44 -2.93 -44.74
C ALA A 535 0.82 -2.47 -45.48
N VAL A 536 0.63 -1.73 -46.59
CA VAL A 536 1.65 -0.83 -47.14
C VAL A 536 1.04 0.55 -47.18
N TYR A 537 1.57 1.47 -46.39
CA TYR A 537 1.04 2.82 -46.27
C TYR A 537 1.49 3.69 -47.45
N PRO A 538 0.57 4.41 -48.10
CA PRO A 538 0.84 5.16 -49.34
C PRO A 538 1.66 6.44 -49.11
N GLU A 539 1.81 6.85 -47.84
CA GLU A 539 2.56 8.02 -47.42
C GLU A 539 3.48 7.55 -46.29
N GLY A 540 4.78 7.89 -46.35
CA GLY A 540 5.76 7.51 -45.34
C GLY A 540 7.08 7.03 -45.92
N ARG A 541 8.15 7.23 -45.14
CA ARG A 541 9.55 6.85 -45.42
C ARG A 541 10.05 5.91 -44.34
N HIS A 542 11.34 5.59 -44.33
CA HIS A 542 11.95 4.82 -43.24
C HIS A 542 12.14 5.66 -41.96
N ASN A 543 11.04 6.09 -41.33
CA ASN A 543 11.05 7.00 -40.19
C ASN A 543 9.89 6.74 -39.21
N ASP A 544 9.96 7.36 -38.04
CA ASP A 544 9.00 7.18 -36.93
C ASP A 544 7.56 7.55 -37.30
N ALA A 545 7.37 8.55 -38.16
CA ALA A 545 6.05 8.95 -38.66
C ALA A 545 5.34 7.85 -39.46
N CYS A 546 6.11 6.96 -40.11
CA CYS A 546 5.56 5.83 -40.84
C CYS A 546 5.02 4.73 -39.91
N TRP A 547 5.74 4.38 -38.84
CA TRP A 547 5.46 3.14 -38.11
C TRP A 547 4.87 3.32 -36.70
N MET A 548 5.27 4.37 -35.96
CA MET A 548 4.79 4.58 -34.59
C MET A 548 3.27 4.71 -34.47
N PRO A 549 2.56 5.43 -35.38
CA PRO A 549 1.10 5.49 -35.33
C PRO A 549 0.40 4.12 -35.44
N HIS A 550 1.10 3.13 -36.01
CA HIS A 550 0.61 1.78 -36.26
C HIS A 550 1.02 0.77 -35.18
N LEU A 551 1.74 1.18 -34.14
CA LEU A 551 1.93 0.37 -32.93
C LEU A 551 0.60 -0.10 -32.34
N LYS A 552 -0.45 0.71 -32.47
CA LYS A 552 -1.82 0.32 -32.07
C LYS A 552 -2.31 -0.94 -32.80
N ASP A 553 -1.94 -1.12 -34.07
CA ASP A 553 -2.42 -2.24 -34.87
C ASP A 553 -1.70 -3.54 -34.46
N SER A 554 -0.38 -3.50 -34.25
CA SER A 554 0.40 -4.65 -33.76
C SER A 554 0.06 -5.02 -32.32
N PHE A 555 0.02 -4.06 -31.40
CA PHE A 555 -0.41 -4.29 -30.02
C PHE A 555 -1.89 -4.66 -29.94
N GLY A 556 -2.72 -4.19 -30.87
CA GLY A 556 -4.13 -4.58 -30.99
C GLY A 556 -4.28 -6.06 -31.35
N MET A 557 -3.46 -6.55 -32.28
CA MET A 557 -3.35 -7.98 -32.58
C MET A 557 -2.86 -8.76 -31.36
N HIS A 558 -1.77 -8.33 -30.71
CA HIS A 558 -1.26 -8.98 -29.50
C HIS A 558 -2.31 -9.04 -28.39
N SER A 559 -3.02 -7.94 -28.14
CA SER A 559 -4.10 -7.87 -27.16
C SER A 559 -5.22 -8.85 -27.46
N THR A 560 -5.64 -8.95 -28.72
CA THR A 560 -6.66 -9.93 -29.14
C THR A 560 -6.15 -11.35 -28.93
N HIS A 561 -4.91 -11.62 -29.34
CA HIS A 561 -4.25 -12.91 -29.14
C HIS A 561 -4.26 -13.34 -27.66
N PHE A 562 -3.84 -12.44 -26.76
CA PHE A 562 -3.78 -12.72 -25.33
C PHE A 562 -5.18 -13.01 -24.76
N ARG A 563 -6.21 -12.26 -25.18
CA ARG A 563 -7.60 -12.48 -24.77
C ARG A 563 -8.12 -13.83 -25.25
N ASP A 564 -7.84 -14.20 -26.50
CA ASP A 564 -8.21 -15.50 -27.05
C ASP A 564 -7.46 -16.66 -26.37
N ALA A 565 -6.22 -16.41 -25.91
CA ALA A 565 -5.44 -17.33 -25.07
C ALA A 565 -5.95 -17.45 -23.62
N GLY A 566 -6.93 -16.62 -23.23
CA GLY A 566 -7.57 -16.67 -21.92
C GLY A 566 -7.07 -15.62 -20.93
N LEU A 567 -6.44 -14.53 -21.39
CA LEU A 567 -6.16 -13.36 -20.54
C LEU A 567 -7.46 -12.86 -19.92
N ARG A 568 -7.53 -12.91 -18.59
CA ARG A 568 -8.66 -12.36 -17.82
C ARG A 568 -8.26 -11.03 -17.23
N GLU A 569 -8.86 -9.98 -17.78
CA GLU A 569 -8.67 -8.62 -17.29
C GLU A 569 -9.79 -8.31 -16.30
N ASP A 570 -9.44 -8.19 -15.02
CA ASP A 570 -10.40 -7.85 -13.97
C ASP A 570 -9.99 -6.57 -13.24
N PHE A 571 -10.72 -5.50 -13.55
CA PHE A 571 -10.60 -4.19 -12.93
C PHE A 571 -11.79 -3.86 -12.02
N VAL A 572 -12.75 -4.77 -11.91
CA VAL A 572 -14.01 -4.53 -11.23
C VAL A 572 -13.79 -4.88 -9.76
N LYS A 573 -14.14 -3.95 -8.87
CA LYS A 573 -14.11 -4.26 -7.43
C LYS A 573 -15.29 -5.17 -7.10
N PRO A 574 -15.10 -6.17 -6.23
CA PRO A 574 -16.18 -7.02 -5.75
C PRO A 574 -17.22 -6.18 -4.98
N GLU A 575 -18.49 -6.53 -5.10
CA GLU A 575 -19.58 -5.93 -4.33
C GLU A 575 -19.85 -6.76 -3.06
N ILE A 576 -19.77 -6.12 -1.89
CA ILE A 576 -20.11 -6.74 -0.61
C ILE A 576 -21.56 -6.38 -0.26
N SER A 577 -22.43 -7.38 -0.17
CA SER A 577 -23.77 -7.23 0.36
C SER A 577 -23.77 -7.52 1.85
N VAL A 578 -23.97 -6.47 2.66
CA VAL A 578 -24.17 -6.59 4.12
C VAL A 578 -25.61 -6.27 4.48
N PRO A 579 -26.22 -6.99 5.44
CA PRO A 579 -27.52 -6.58 5.96
C PRO A 579 -27.43 -5.22 6.64
N ALA A 580 -28.55 -4.50 6.66
CA ALA A 580 -28.64 -3.20 7.30
C ALA A 580 -28.16 -3.22 8.77
N SER A 581 -27.65 -2.07 9.22
CA SER A 581 -27.31 -1.83 10.62
C SER A 581 -28.50 -2.13 11.53
N THR A 582 -28.25 -2.78 12.67
CA THR A 582 -29.33 -3.36 13.49
C THR A 582 -29.07 -3.26 14.98
N SER A 583 -30.09 -3.53 15.78
CA SER A 583 -29.99 -3.67 17.22
C SER A 583 -30.13 -5.12 17.65
N VAL A 584 -29.26 -5.58 18.55
CA VAL A 584 -29.36 -6.90 19.19
C VAL A 584 -29.61 -6.73 20.68
N ARG A 585 -30.43 -7.61 21.27
CA ARG A 585 -30.69 -7.56 22.71
C ARG A 585 -29.49 -8.11 23.48
N PHE A 586 -29.27 -7.56 24.67
CA PHE A 586 -28.27 -8.05 25.61
C PHE A 586 -28.37 -9.57 25.82
N GLY A 587 -27.23 -10.25 25.67
CA GLY A 587 -27.09 -11.69 25.83
C GLY A 587 -27.63 -12.54 24.66
N ALA A 588 -28.16 -11.94 23.60
CA ALA A 588 -28.57 -12.67 22.41
C ALA A 588 -27.36 -13.22 21.63
N THR A 589 -27.58 -14.28 20.86
CA THR A 589 -26.60 -14.76 19.87
C THR A 589 -26.56 -13.80 18.70
N PHE A 590 -25.36 -13.47 18.23
CA PHE A 590 -25.16 -12.67 17.02
C PHE A 590 -24.06 -13.32 16.18
N ASP A 591 -24.39 -13.58 14.92
CA ASP A 591 -23.45 -14.08 13.92
C ASP A 591 -23.08 -12.93 12.98
N ALA A 592 -21.78 -12.62 12.91
CA ALA A 592 -21.25 -11.52 12.10
C ALA A 592 -21.36 -11.78 10.60
N LEU A 593 -21.42 -13.05 10.17
CA LEU A 593 -21.48 -13.44 8.75
C LEU A 593 -22.90 -13.75 8.27
N ALA A 594 -23.88 -13.81 9.18
CA ALA A 594 -25.26 -14.10 8.81
C ALA A 594 -25.82 -13.08 7.81
N GLY A 595 -26.16 -13.56 6.61
CA GLY A 595 -26.72 -12.77 5.52
C GLY A 595 -25.71 -11.87 4.80
N VAL A 596 -24.41 -12.05 5.04
CA VAL A 596 -23.35 -11.33 4.33
C VAL A 596 -22.90 -12.17 3.14
N SER A 597 -22.78 -11.55 1.97
CA SER A 597 -22.22 -12.16 0.78
C SER A 597 -21.32 -11.18 0.03
N ALA A 598 -20.48 -11.69 -0.85
CA ALA A 598 -19.71 -10.89 -1.78
C ALA A 598 -19.73 -11.51 -3.17
N ARG A 599 -19.92 -10.68 -4.19
CA ARG A 599 -19.90 -11.11 -5.60
C ARG A 599 -19.01 -10.18 -6.40
N ASP A 600 -18.35 -10.76 -7.38
CA ASP A 600 -17.59 -10.04 -8.38
C ASP A 600 -18.14 -10.34 -9.78
N ALA A 601 -17.98 -9.39 -10.70
CA ALA A 601 -18.50 -9.51 -12.05
C ALA A 601 -17.73 -10.53 -12.91
N VAL A 602 -16.44 -10.75 -12.61
CA VAL A 602 -15.53 -11.64 -13.33
C VAL A 602 -15.31 -12.94 -12.57
N ASP A 603 -15.07 -12.87 -11.25
CA ASP A 603 -14.78 -14.04 -10.40
C ASP A 603 -16.04 -14.73 -9.85
N GLY A 604 -17.21 -14.11 -9.98
CA GLY A 604 -18.47 -14.69 -9.52
C GLY A 604 -18.68 -14.58 -8.02
N ASP A 605 -18.80 -15.69 -7.29
CA ASP A 605 -19.08 -15.65 -5.84
C ASP A 605 -17.78 -15.71 -5.02
N VAL A 606 -17.39 -14.57 -4.46
CA VAL A 606 -16.16 -14.40 -3.66
C VAL A 606 -16.45 -14.33 -2.16
N THR A 607 -17.62 -14.79 -1.72
CA THR A 607 -18.04 -14.74 -0.30
C THR A 607 -17.06 -15.48 0.62
N ALA A 608 -16.42 -16.55 0.13
CA ALA A 608 -15.47 -17.34 0.91
C ALA A 608 -14.20 -16.55 1.32
N ASP A 609 -13.83 -15.53 0.56
CA ASP A 609 -12.63 -14.71 0.79
C ASP A 609 -12.88 -13.50 1.69
N LEU A 610 -14.12 -13.33 2.15
CA LEU A 610 -14.51 -12.21 2.98
C LEU A 610 -13.85 -12.26 4.36
N LYS A 611 -13.23 -11.14 4.73
CA LYS A 611 -12.59 -10.92 6.03
C LYS A 611 -13.41 -9.94 6.85
N VAL A 612 -13.70 -10.31 8.10
CA VAL A 612 -14.41 -9.45 9.06
C VAL A 612 -13.45 -8.95 10.12
N ARG A 613 -13.40 -7.64 10.33
CA ARG A 613 -12.71 -6.99 11.45
C ARG A 613 -13.72 -6.39 12.41
N GLY A 614 -13.44 -6.50 13.71
CA GLY A 614 -14.33 -6.07 14.78
C GLY A 614 -15.08 -7.26 15.37
N THR A 615 -15.59 -7.08 16.59
CA THR A 615 -16.38 -8.08 17.31
C THR A 615 -17.56 -7.40 17.98
N VAL A 616 -18.67 -8.11 18.11
CA VAL A 616 -19.86 -7.64 18.85
C VAL A 616 -19.94 -8.44 20.15
N ASP A 617 -19.66 -7.79 21.28
CA ASP A 617 -19.90 -8.39 22.59
C ASP A 617 -21.34 -8.12 23.04
N THR A 618 -22.22 -9.10 22.83
CA THR A 618 -23.64 -8.97 23.21
C THR A 618 -23.86 -8.94 24.72
N ARG A 619 -22.82 -9.15 25.55
CA ARG A 619 -22.86 -9.00 27.02
C ARG A 619 -22.40 -7.63 27.49
N LYS A 620 -22.18 -6.68 26.58
CA LYS A 620 -21.87 -5.29 26.91
C LYS A 620 -22.71 -4.36 26.04
N LEU A 621 -23.47 -3.46 26.68
CA LEU A 621 -24.28 -2.47 25.97
C LEU A 621 -23.37 -1.48 25.22
N GLY A 622 -23.81 -1.05 24.05
CA GLY A 622 -23.07 -0.08 23.25
C GLY A 622 -23.18 -0.33 21.75
N THR A 623 -22.47 0.50 20.99
CA THR A 623 -22.42 0.42 19.53
C THR A 623 -21.09 -0.21 19.11
N TYR A 624 -21.18 -1.20 18.23
CA TYR A 624 -20.05 -1.94 17.69
C TYR A 624 -20.03 -1.75 16.16
N THR A 625 -18.84 -1.55 15.60
CA THR A 625 -18.66 -1.46 14.15
C THR A 625 -17.93 -2.70 13.66
N LEU A 626 -18.52 -3.37 12.67
CA LEU A 626 -17.89 -4.45 11.93
C LEU A 626 -17.47 -3.93 10.57
N THR A 627 -16.24 -4.22 10.16
CA THR A 627 -15.71 -3.90 8.85
C THR A 627 -15.56 -5.17 8.05
N TYR A 628 -16.23 -5.25 6.91
CA TYR A 628 -16.15 -6.34 5.96
C TYR A 628 -15.24 -5.93 4.83
N THR A 629 -14.26 -6.78 4.48
CA THR A 629 -13.39 -6.56 3.33
C THR A 629 -13.25 -7.84 2.54
N VAL A 630 -13.32 -7.73 1.23
CA VAL A 630 -13.04 -8.83 0.31
C VAL A 630 -12.07 -8.33 -0.76
N THR A 631 -11.22 -9.23 -1.24
CA THR A 631 -10.27 -8.96 -2.32
C THR A 631 -10.43 -10.11 -3.30
N ASP A 632 -10.70 -9.79 -4.56
CA ASP A 632 -10.86 -10.76 -5.64
C ASP A 632 -9.50 -11.37 -6.06
N ALA A 633 -9.50 -12.21 -7.10
CA ALA A 633 -8.30 -12.86 -7.60
C ALA A 633 -7.31 -11.85 -8.23
N ALA A 634 -7.81 -10.83 -8.92
CA ALA A 634 -7.01 -9.77 -9.53
C ALA A 634 -6.44 -8.75 -8.52
N GLY A 635 -6.92 -8.78 -7.28
CA GLY A 635 -6.48 -7.92 -6.20
C GLY A 635 -7.35 -6.69 -5.96
N ASN A 636 -8.46 -6.50 -6.69
CA ASN A 636 -9.37 -5.39 -6.42
C ASN A 636 -10.07 -5.63 -5.08
N ARG A 637 -10.15 -4.56 -4.28
CA ARG A 637 -10.59 -4.64 -2.88
C ARG A 637 -11.81 -3.78 -2.63
N ALA A 638 -12.80 -4.36 -1.96
CA ALA A 638 -13.95 -3.66 -1.43
C ALA A 638 -13.98 -3.66 0.10
N ARG A 639 -14.64 -2.66 0.65
CA ARG A 639 -14.81 -2.46 2.10
C ARG A 639 -16.19 -1.89 2.39
N VAL A 640 -16.91 -2.51 3.32
CA VAL A 640 -18.20 -2.01 3.82
C VAL A 640 -18.23 -2.11 5.35
N ASP A 641 -18.74 -1.08 6.02
CA ASP A 641 -18.93 -1.08 7.47
C ASP A 641 -20.41 -1.34 7.83
N ARG A 642 -20.63 -2.11 8.89
CA ARG A 642 -21.96 -2.37 9.48
C ARG A 642 -21.94 -2.01 10.96
N VAL A 643 -22.98 -1.31 11.40
CA VAL A 643 -23.15 -0.93 12.81
C VAL A 643 -24.13 -1.87 13.49
N VAL A 644 -23.74 -2.39 14.66
CA VAL A 644 -24.57 -3.24 15.51
C VAL A 644 -24.65 -2.61 16.89
N THR A 645 -25.85 -2.30 17.34
CA THR A 645 -26.08 -1.71 18.68
C THR A 645 -26.63 -2.76 19.63
N VAL A 646 -25.91 -3.05 20.71
CA VAL A 646 -26.38 -3.92 21.78
C VAL A 646 -27.24 -3.11 22.73
N VAL A 647 -28.54 -3.38 22.72
CA VAL A 647 -29.56 -2.70 23.53
C VAL A 647 -29.99 -3.57 24.71
N ALA A 648 -30.52 -2.92 25.74
CA ALA A 648 -30.97 -3.63 26.93
C ALA A 648 -32.10 -4.62 26.62
N ALA A 649 -32.04 -5.81 27.23
CA ALA A 649 -33.11 -6.80 27.17
C ALA A 649 -34.26 -6.43 28.14
N THR A 650 -35.43 -7.05 27.97
CA THR A 650 -36.58 -6.86 28.86
C THR A 650 -36.62 -7.94 29.93
N LEU A 651 -36.95 -7.57 31.17
CA LEU A 651 -37.22 -8.53 32.24
C LEU A 651 -38.58 -9.21 32.04
N THR A 652 -38.66 -10.51 32.30
CA THR A 652 -39.94 -11.21 32.50
C THR A 652 -40.41 -10.91 33.92
N VAL A 653 -41.63 -10.37 34.09
CA VAL A 653 -42.11 -9.86 35.40
C VAL A 653 -43.49 -10.38 35.79
N GLY A 654 -43.52 -11.23 36.81
CA GLY A 654 -44.72 -11.72 37.49
C GLY A 654 -45.28 -10.72 38.49
N THR A 655 -46.57 -10.84 38.80
CA THR A 655 -47.23 -9.97 39.78
C THR A 655 -46.85 -10.38 41.21
N PRO A 656 -46.31 -9.48 42.04
CA PRO A 656 -45.96 -9.81 43.42
C PRO A 656 -47.22 -9.99 44.28
N THR A 657 -47.09 -10.76 45.36
CA THR A 657 -48.16 -10.99 46.35
C THR A 657 -47.71 -10.60 47.75
N VAL A 658 -48.66 -10.25 48.60
CA VAL A 658 -48.42 -9.96 50.02
C VAL A 658 -48.99 -11.10 50.84
N THR A 659 -48.19 -11.61 51.78
CA THR A 659 -48.59 -12.66 52.72
C THR A 659 -48.49 -12.17 54.17
N GLY A 660 -49.23 -12.81 55.08
CA GLY A 660 -49.34 -12.40 56.48
C GLY A 660 -50.71 -11.80 56.80
N THR A 661 -50.98 -11.61 58.08
CA THR A 661 -52.24 -11.04 58.57
C THR A 661 -52.15 -9.52 58.64
N ALA A 662 -53.06 -8.82 57.99
CA ALA A 662 -53.16 -7.35 58.06
C ALA A 662 -53.74 -6.89 59.40
N ALA A 663 -52.92 -6.90 60.46
CA ALA A 663 -53.27 -6.39 61.78
C ALA A 663 -52.06 -5.72 62.46
N VAL A 664 -52.29 -4.68 63.26
CA VAL A 664 -51.22 -3.97 63.98
C VAL A 664 -50.37 -4.95 64.81
N GLY A 665 -49.06 -4.80 64.74
CA GLY A 665 -48.09 -5.66 65.41
C GLY A 665 -47.70 -6.92 64.65
N ARG A 666 -48.41 -7.27 63.56
CA ARG A 666 -48.05 -8.36 62.65
C ARG A 666 -47.13 -7.86 61.54
N THR A 667 -46.45 -8.80 60.90
CA THR A 667 -45.55 -8.53 59.79
C THR A 667 -46.18 -9.05 58.50
N LEU A 668 -46.21 -8.18 57.49
CA LEU A 668 -46.51 -8.57 56.12
C LEU A 668 -45.21 -8.89 55.40
N THR A 669 -45.24 -9.90 54.53
CA THR A 669 -44.09 -10.36 53.75
C THR A 669 -44.43 -10.31 52.27
N ALA A 670 -43.60 -9.60 51.50
CA ALA A 670 -43.67 -9.52 50.06
C ALA A 670 -43.11 -10.82 49.43
N LYS A 671 -43.85 -11.37 48.47
CA LYS A 671 -43.38 -12.42 47.57
C LYS A 671 -43.21 -11.81 46.18
N PRO A 672 -41.98 -11.68 45.65
CA PRO A 672 -41.70 -10.97 44.40
C PRO A 672 -42.44 -11.46 43.16
N GLY A 673 -42.87 -12.73 43.12
CA GLY A 673 -43.41 -13.38 41.92
C GLY A 673 -42.31 -13.97 41.02
N THR A 674 -42.66 -14.36 39.79
CA THR A 674 -41.70 -14.87 38.80
C THR A 674 -40.90 -13.74 38.20
N TRP A 675 -39.57 -13.87 38.14
CA TRP A 675 -38.68 -12.91 37.47
C TRP A 675 -37.64 -13.62 36.63
N THR A 676 -37.01 -12.93 35.67
CA THR A 676 -35.80 -13.41 35.01
C THR A 676 -34.77 -13.85 36.07
N LYS A 677 -34.16 -15.03 35.89
CA LYS A 677 -33.22 -15.61 36.85
C LYS A 677 -32.05 -14.65 37.12
N GLY A 678 -31.71 -14.47 38.40
CA GLY A 678 -30.61 -13.58 38.84
C GLY A 678 -31.02 -12.12 39.10
N THR A 679 -32.30 -11.77 38.94
CA THR A 679 -32.79 -10.41 39.22
C THR A 679 -32.65 -10.06 40.70
N ALA A 680 -32.07 -8.89 41.00
CA ALA A 680 -32.05 -8.32 42.34
C ALA A 680 -33.31 -7.47 42.59
N PHE A 681 -33.81 -7.45 43.83
CA PHE A 681 -35.07 -6.80 44.17
C PHE A 681 -34.90 -5.65 45.16
N ALA A 682 -35.58 -4.54 44.87
CA ALA A 682 -35.86 -3.47 45.82
C ALA A 682 -37.37 -3.41 46.11
N TYR A 683 -37.72 -3.09 47.35
CA TYR A 683 -39.11 -3.04 47.80
C TYR A 683 -39.47 -1.61 48.20
N GLN A 684 -40.74 -1.26 48.03
CA GLN A 684 -41.34 -0.07 48.61
C GLN A 684 -42.76 -0.41 49.03
N TRP A 685 -43.02 -0.41 50.33
CA TRP A 685 -44.39 -0.59 50.84
C TRP A 685 -45.19 0.69 50.69
N MET A 686 -46.47 0.51 50.39
CA MET A 686 -47.41 1.57 50.09
C MET A 686 -48.60 1.48 51.04
N ARG A 687 -49.05 2.62 51.56
CA ARG A 687 -50.26 2.79 52.36
C ARG A 687 -51.28 3.55 51.52
N ASP A 688 -52.41 2.90 51.22
CA ASP A 688 -53.48 3.46 50.37
C ASP A 688 -52.95 4.08 49.05
N GLY A 689 -51.95 3.42 48.46
CA GLY A 689 -51.33 3.85 47.20
C GLY A 689 -50.19 4.87 47.33
N ALA A 690 -49.86 5.36 48.54
CA ALA A 690 -48.74 6.28 48.79
C ALA A 690 -47.54 5.57 49.44
N PRO A 691 -46.28 5.92 49.15
CA PRO A 691 -45.10 5.25 49.69
C PRO A 691 -44.93 5.50 51.20
N ILE A 692 -44.68 4.43 51.95
CA ILE A 692 -44.32 4.51 53.37
C ILE A 692 -42.81 4.75 53.47
N ARG A 693 -42.42 5.91 53.98
CA ARG A 693 -41.01 6.28 54.19
C ARG A 693 -40.28 5.22 55.02
N GLY A 694 -39.15 4.72 54.50
CA GLY A 694 -38.28 3.75 55.17
C GLY A 694 -38.73 2.29 55.09
N ALA A 695 -39.95 2.01 54.60
CA ALA A 695 -40.45 0.66 54.42
C ALA A 695 -39.98 0.08 53.08
N VAL A 696 -38.68 -0.22 52.99
CA VAL A 696 -38.00 -0.64 51.75
C VAL A 696 -37.48 -2.09 51.78
N THR A 697 -37.85 -2.84 52.81
CA THR A 697 -37.48 -4.25 53.00
C THR A 697 -38.56 -5.20 52.49
N ALA A 698 -38.19 -6.47 52.26
CA ALA A 698 -39.13 -7.52 51.84
C ALA A 698 -40.28 -7.75 52.85
N THR A 699 -40.11 -7.31 54.09
CA THR A 699 -41.13 -7.37 55.15
C THR A 699 -41.47 -5.97 55.64
N HIS A 700 -42.70 -5.78 56.11
CA HIS A 700 -43.15 -4.57 56.79
C HIS A 700 -43.95 -4.93 58.04
N ARG A 701 -43.48 -4.45 59.19
CA ARG A 701 -44.19 -4.62 60.46
C ARG A 701 -45.22 -3.52 60.61
N LEU A 702 -46.49 -3.92 60.72
CA LEU A 702 -47.61 -3.00 60.79
C LEU A 702 -47.63 -2.28 62.14
N THR A 703 -47.74 -0.96 62.07
CA THR A 703 -47.78 -0.06 63.23
C THR A 703 -49.17 0.53 63.41
N ALA A 704 -49.39 1.26 64.51
CA ALA A 704 -50.65 1.98 64.73
C ALA A 704 -51.00 2.94 63.58
N SER A 705 -49.99 3.52 62.91
CA SER A 705 -50.16 4.41 61.76
C SER A 705 -50.67 3.73 60.49
N ASP A 706 -50.64 2.39 60.44
CA ASP A 706 -51.18 1.60 59.33
C ASP A 706 -52.64 1.20 59.55
N LEU A 707 -53.20 1.42 60.75
CA LEU A 707 -54.55 0.99 61.12
C LEU A 707 -55.60 1.55 60.15
N GLY A 708 -56.47 0.66 59.64
CA GLY A 708 -57.56 1.03 58.73
C GLY A 708 -57.14 1.22 57.26
N ALA A 709 -55.85 1.36 56.98
CA ALA A 709 -55.31 1.47 55.63
C ALA A 709 -55.20 0.11 54.93
N ARG A 710 -55.10 0.11 53.60
CA ARG A 710 -54.71 -1.05 52.81
C ARG A 710 -53.24 -0.95 52.42
N LEU A 711 -52.53 -2.07 52.50
CA LEU A 711 -51.10 -2.12 52.17
C LEU A 711 -50.89 -2.80 50.83
N SER A 712 -49.97 -2.30 50.05
CA SER A 712 -49.42 -3.00 48.88
C SER A 712 -47.90 -2.83 48.87
N VAL A 713 -47.21 -3.60 48.03
CA VAL A 713 -45.76 -3.49 47.87
C VAL A 713 -45.42 -3.35 46.39
N ARG A 714 -44.62 -2.34 46.05
CA ARG A 714 -43.99 -2.19 44.75
C ARG A 714 -42.64 -2.90 44.78
N VAL A 715 -42.48 -3.90 43.93
CA VAL A 715 -41.23 -4.65 43.76
C VAL A 715 -40.57 -4.15 42.48
N THR A 716 -39.35 -3.64 42.60
CA THR A 716 -38.53 -3.17 41.47
C THR A 716 -37.40 -4.18 41.27
N GLY A 717 -37.29 -4.74 40.06
CA GLY A 717 -36.25 -5.69 39.68
C GLY A 717 -35.19 -5.03 38.83
N THR A 718 -33.92 -5.27 39.17
CA THR A 718 -32.75 -4.80 38.42
C THR A 718 -31.86 -5.99 38.04
N LEU A 719 -31.44 -6.05 36.79
CA LEU A 719 -30.49 -7.03 36.28
C LEU A 719 -29.61 -6.34 35.24
N THR A 720 -28.29 -6.53 35.33
CA THR A 720 -27.34 -5.94 34.38
C THR A 720 -27.71 -6.28 32.94
N GLY A 721 -27.64 -5.29 32.05
CA GLY A 721 -28.01 -5.44 30.65
C GLY A 721 -29.52 -5.49 30.37
N HIS A 722 -30.37 -5.34 31.39
CA HIS A 722 -31.83 -5.31 31.23
C HIS A 722 -32.43 -3.97 31.64
N VAL A 723 -33.54 -3.61 31.01
CA VAL A 723 -34.36 -2.47 31.42
C VAL A 723 -34.95 -2.78 32.80
N THR A 724 -34.79 -1.84 33.74
CA THR A 724 -35.37 -1.95 35.09
C THR A 724 -36.89 -2.00 35.00
N ALA A 725 -37.51 -2.92 35.72
CA ALA A 725 -38.96 -3.08 35.72
C ALA A 725 -39.51 -3.10 37.14
N ALA A 726 -40.75 -2.64 37.32
CA ALA A 726 -41.40 -2.66 38.62
C ALA A 726 -42.86 -3.06 38.51
N LYS A 727 -43.35 -3.77 39.52
CA LYS A 727 -44.75 -4.19 39.60
C LYS A 727 -45.25 -4.09 41.04
N THR A 728 -46.52 -3.69 41.18
CA THR A 728 -47.16 -3.50 42.49
C THR A 728 -48.11 -4.65 42.77
N SER A 729 -48.13 -5.12 44.01
CA SER A 729 -49.05 -6.18 44.43
C SER A 729 -50.49 -5.69 44.49
N ALA A 730 -51.44 -6.62 44.51
CA ALA A 730 -52.78 -6.30 45.00
C ALA A 730 -52.71 -5.77 46.44
N ALA A 731 -53.65 -4.89 46.79
CA ALA A 731 -53.74 -4.33 48.14
C ALA A 731 -54.33 -5.35 49.13
N THR A 732 -53.83 -5.38 50.36
CA THR A 732 -54.37 -6.23 51.44
C THR A 732 -55.80 -5.84 51.81
N ALA A 733 -56.44 -6.66 52.65
CA ALA A 733 -57.54 -6.19 53.49
C ALA A 733 -57.10 -4.98 54.36
N LYS A 734 -58.06 -4.19 54.84
CA LYS A 734 -57.78 -3.08 55.76
C LYS A 734 -57.09 -3.62 57.01
N VAL A 735 -56.05 -2.93 57.49
CA VAL A 735 -55.36 -3.32 58.72
C VAL A 735 -56.31 -3.27 59.90
N ALA A 736 -56.53 -4.42 60.53
CA ALA A 736 -57.29 -4.55 61.75
C ALA A 736 -56.47 -4.15 62.98
N LYS A 737 -57.15 -3.94 64.11
CA LYS A 737 -56.48 -3.77 65.39
C LYS A 737 -55.70 -5.04 65.76
N GLY A 738 -54.56 -4.87 66.42
CA GLY A 738 -53.81 -5.97 67.00
C GLY A 738 -54.47 -6.53 68.25
N ALA A 739 -54.21 -7.79 68.59
CA ALA A 739 -54.64 -8.37 69.87
C ALA A 739 -53.50 -8.31 70.90
N LEU A 740 -53.80 -7.81 72.11
CA LEU A 740 -52.85 -7.85 73.22
C LEU A 740 -52.72 -9.26 73.79
N SER A 741 -51.49 -9.75 73.90
CA SER A 741 -51.18 -10.93 74.71
C SER A 741 -51.08 -10.50 76.17
N ALA A 742 -51.79 -11.21 77.05
CA ALA A 742 -51.90 -10.87 78.46
C ALA A 742 -52.02 -12.14 79.30
N SER A 743 -51.11 -12.30 80.25
CA SER A 743 -51.17 -13.37 81.26
C SER A 743 -52.14 -13.01 82.40
N THR A 744 -52.61 -14.03 83.12
CA THR A 744 -53.50 -13.84 84.27
C THR A 744 -52.72 -13.21 85.43
N PRO A 745 -53.17 -12.07 85.99
CA PRO A 745 -52.47 -11.41 87.08
C PRO A 745 -52.58 -12.23 88.37
N LYS A 746 -51.58 -12.11 89.25
CA LYS A 746 -51.57 -12.74 90.58
C LYS A 746 -51.65 -11.70 91.68
N ILE A 747 -52.37 -12.02 92.76
CA ILE A 747 -52.36 -11.21 93.97
C ILE A 747 -51.31 -11.79 94.92
N THR A 748 -50.43 -10.95 95.45
CA THR A 748 -49.46 -11.30 96.49
C THR A 748 -49.65 -10.43 97.73
N GLY A 749 -49.23 -10.91 98.90
CA GLY A 749 -49.41 -10.23 100.18
C GLY A 749 -50.34 -11.00 101.13
N SER A 750 -50.42 -10.57 102.39
CA SER A 750 -51.22 -11.25 103.40
C SER A 750 -52.70 -10.83 103.31
N ALA A 751 -53.59 -11.79 103.08
CA ALA A 751 -55.03 -11.59 102.94
C ALA A 751 -55.75 -11.36 104.29
N LYS A 752 -55.40 -10.28 105.00
CA LYS A 752 -55.96 -9.89 106.31
C LYS A 752 -56.31 -8.41 106.30
N VAL A 753 -57.34 -8.03 107.05
CA VAL A 753 -57.74 -6.62 107.24
C VAL A 753 -56.53 -5.79 107.71
N GLY A 754 -56.34 -4.61 107.10
CA GLY A 754 -55.24 -3.69 107.37
C GLY A 754 -53.93 -4.03 106.65
N LYS A 755 -53.84 -5.13 105.90
CA LYS A 755 -52.65 -5.50 105.10
C LYS A 755 -52.83 -5.11 103.63
N THR A 756 -51.71 -4.85 102.96
CA THR A 756 -51.69 -4.46 101.54
C THR A 756 -51.51 -5.68 100.65
N LEU A 757 -52.44 -5.88 99.73
CA LEU A 757 -52.33 -6.79 98.61
C LEU A 757 -51.71 -6.06 97.42
N THR A 758 -50.90 -6.76 96.64
CA THR A 758 -50.22 -6.23 95.45
C THR A 758 -50.58 -7.08 94.23
N ALA A 759 -50.98 -6.42 93.16
CA ALA A 759 -51.24 -7.02 91.86
C ALA A 759 -49.92 -7.19 91.09
N ARG A 760 -49.57 -8.43 90.78
CA ARG A 760 -48.53 -8.78 89.81
C ARG A 760 -49.19 -8.98 88.46
N ALA A 761 -49.07 -8.00 87.58
CA ALA A 761 -49.79 -7.96 86.30
C ALA A 761 -49.38 -9.07 85.30
N GLY A 762 -48.24 -9.72 85.52
CA GLY A 762 -47.68 -10.75 84.64
C GLY A 762 -47.10 -10.17 83.34
N THR A 763 -46.90 -11.01 82.35
CA THR A 763 -46.42 -10.62 81.01
C THR A 763 -47.57 -10.05 80.16
N TRP A 764 -47.25 -8.97 79.44
CA TRP A 764 -48.10 -8.31 78.46
C TRP A 764 -47.30 -8.07 77.17
N THR A 765 -47.98 -7.87 76.04
CA THR A 765 -47.34 -7.34 74.83
C THR A 765 -46.52 -6.09 75.18
N GLU A 766 -45.29 -6.03 74.69
CA GLU A 766 -44.36 -4.94 74.97
C GLU A 766 -44.97 -3.56 74.63
N GLY A 767 -44.71 -2.56 75.49
CA GLY A 767 -45.23 -1.20 75.34
C GLY A 767 -46.67 -0.98 75.85
N THR A 768 -47.36 -2.03 76.29
CA THR A 768 -48.75 -1.92 76.82
C THR A 768 -48.80 -1.09 78.10
N ARG A 769 -49.71 -0.10 78.15
CA ARG A 769 -50.03 0.64 79.37
C ARG A 769 -51.10 -0.10 80.16
N LEU A 770 -50.90 -0.24 81.47
CA LEU A 770 -51.77 -1.03 82.35
C LEU A 770 -52.56 -0.14 83.31
N SER A 771 -53.83 -0.49 83.52
CA SER A 771 -54.68 0.06 84.57
C SER A 771 -55.24 -1.06 85.45
N TYR A 772 -55.49 -0.77 86.73
CA TYR A 772 -55.94 -1.76 87.72
C TYR A 772 -57.33 -1.40 88.24
N GLN A 773 -58.09 -2.40 88.64
CA GLN A 773 -59.33 -2.26 89.39
C GLN A 773 -59.46 -3.44 90.34
N TRP A 774 -59.46 -3.19 91.66
CA TRP A 774 -59.74 -4.22 92.65
C TRP A 774 -61.24 -4.47 92.76
N LEU A 775 -61.63 -5.72 92.94
CA LEU A 775 -63.01 -6.15 93.04
C LEU A 775 -63.23 -6.99 94.30
N ASN A 776 -64.37 -6.78 94.95
CA ASN A 776 -64.87 -7.62 96.02
C ASN A 776 -66.10 -8.37 95.53
N GLY A 777 -66.07 -9.70 95.55
CA GLY A 777 -67.19 -10.53 95.09
C GLY A 777 -67.55 -10.31 93.62
N GLY A 778 -66.58 -9.86 92.81
CA GLY A 778 -66.77 -9.50 91.40
C GLY A 778 -67.25 -8.07 91.14
N LYS A 779 -67.58 -7.28 92.17
CA LYS A 779 -67.96 -5.86 92.05
C LYS A 779 -66.76 -4.94 92.26
N ALA A 780 -66.64 -3.89 91.45
CA ALA A 780 -65.55 -2.93 91.55
C ALA A 780 -65.57 -2.20 92.90
N ILE A 781 -64.41 -2.15 93.57
CA ILE A 781 -64.23 -1.34 94.78
C ILE A 781 -63.92 0.09 94.33
N SER A 782 -64.76 1.04 94.72
CA SER A 782 -64.62 2.45 94.33
C SER A 782 -63.24 3.00 94.73
N GLY A 783 -62.56 3.70 93.81
CA GLY A 783 -61.24 4.30 94.02
C GLY A 783 -60.05 3.32 94.07
N ALA A 784 -60.29 2.00 94.07
CA ALA A 784 -59.24 1.00 94.17
C ALA A 784 -58.60 0.68 92.80
N THR A 785 -57.93 1.67 92.22
CA THR A 785 -57.38 1.60 90.85
C THR A 785 -55.84 1.50 90.79
N LYS A 786 -55.18 1.43 91.94
CA LYS A 786 -53.73 1.26 92.04
C LYS A 786 -53.33 -0.21 91.93
N ALA A 787 -52.06 -0.47 91.60
CA ALA A 787 -51.50 -1.82 91.60
C ALA A 787 -51.50 -2.47 93.00
N THR A 788 -51.71 -1.69 94.06
CA THR A 788 -51.85 -2.16 95.44
C THR A 788 -53.21 -1.79 96.02
N TYR A 789 -53.68 -2.58 96.97
CA TYR A 789 -54.91 -2.33 97.71
C TYR A 789 -54.77 -2.75 99.17
N THR A 790 -55.11 -1.84 100.08
CA THR A 790 -55.13 -2.13 101.51
C THR A 790 -56.49 -2.73 101.86
N VAL A 791 -56.49 -3.95 102.37
CA VAL A 791 -57.71 -4.69 102.73
C VAL A 791 -58.44 -3.95 103.85
N THR A 792 -59.70 -3.62 103.63
CA THR A 792 -60.52 -2.86 104.59
C THR A 792 -61.37 -3.81 105.44
N ARG A 793 -62.03 -3.28 106.49
CA ARG A 793 -62.93 -4.10 107.31
C ARG A 793 -64.12 -4.66 106.52
N THR A 794 -64.57 -3.97 105.47
CA THR A 794 -65.71 -4.39 104.64
C THR A 794 -65.37 -5.54 103.69
N ASP A 795 -64.08 -5.89 103.53
CA ASP A 795 -63.65 -7.02 102.69
C ASP A 795 -63.51 -8.33 103.48
N ARG A 796 -63.77 -8.30 104.80
CA ARG A 796 -63.52 -9.40 105.73
C ARG A 796 -64.41 -10.60 105.43
N GLY A 797 -63.78 -11.76 105.21
CA GLY A 797 -64.49 -12.99 104.85
C GLY A 797 -64.82 -13.13 103.37
N ASP A 798 -64.71 -12.03 102.61
CA ASP A 798 -64.97 -11.97 101.18
C ASP A 798 -63.79 -12.44 100.33
N ARG A 799 -64.00 -12.45 99.02
CA ARG A 799 -63.05 -12.87 97.99
C ARG A 799 -62.68 -11.67 97.12
N LEU A 800 -61.42 -11.24 97.22
CA LEU A 800 -60.89 -10.14 96.41
C LEU A 800 -60.23 -10.66 95.14
N THR A 801 -60.49 -10.01 94.02
CA THR A 801 -59.77 -10.17 92.75
C THR A 801 -59.25 -8.82 92.27
N VAL A 802 -58.27 -8.83 91.37
CA VAL A 802 -57.82 -7.62 90.67
C VAL A 802 -57.96 -7.82 89.17
N ARG A 803 -58.64 -6.89 88.50
CA ARG A 803 -58.72 -6.80 87.04
C ARG A 803 -57.63 -5.85 86.57
N VAL A 804 -56.77 -6.35 85.69
CA VAL A 804 -55.75 -5.56 85.00
C VAL A 804 -56.18 -5.41 83.55
N THR A 805 -56.27 -4.17 83.09
CA THR A 805 -56.64 -3.81 81.71
C THR A 805 -55.44 -3.21 81.02
N GLY A 806 -55.07 -3.75 79.86
CA GLY A 806 -53.99 -3.24 79.02
C GLY A 806 -54.53 -2.47 77.82
N SER A 807 -53.86 -1.37 77.49
CA SER A 807 -54.11 -0.56 76.29
C SER A 807 -52.81 -0.28 75.55
N LEU A 808 -52.84 -0.40 74.22
CA LEU A 808 -51.73 -0.07 73.33
C LEU A 808 -52.31 0.51 72.04
N ALA A 809 -51.73 1.60 71.51
CA ALA A 809 -52.23 2.26 70.31
C ALA A 809 -52.27 1.28 69.13
N GLY A 810 -53.42 1.19 68.46
CA GLY A 810 -53.64 0.25 67.36
C GLY A 810 -54.02 -1.18 67.79
N TYR A 811 -54.17 -1.46 69.09
CA TYR A 811 -54.60 -2.76 69.60
C TYR A 811 -55.97 -2.69 70.28
N ASP A 812 -56.67 -3.81 70.34
CA ASP A 812 -57.85 -3.97 71.19
C ASP A 812 -57.44 -4.00 72.66
N THR A 813 -58.23 -3.33 73.52
CA THR A 813 -58.02 -3.36 74.96
C THR A 813 -58.34 -4.74 75.52
N THR A 814 -57.41 -5.31 76.29
CA THR A 814 -57.59 -6.63 76.90
C THR A 814 -57.62 -6.50 78.41
N SER A 815 -58.54 -7.21 79.07
CA SER A 815 -58.56 -7.33 80.54
C SER A 815 -58.32 -8.76 80.99
N ARG A 816 -57.61 -8.92 82.11
CA ARG A 816 -57.42 -10.19 82.81
C ARG A 816 -57.70 -9.99 84.29
N THR A 817 -58.44 -10.92 84.90
CA THR A 817 -58.79 -10.86 86.32
C THR A 817 -58.04 -11.97 87.05
N SER A 818 -57.46 -11.66 88.21
CA SER A 818 -56.72 -12.64 89.01
C SER A 818 -57.64 -13.73 89.57
N SER A 819 -57.05 -14.86 89.98
CA SER A 819 -57.72 -15.76 90.92
C SER A 819 -58.09 -15.00 92.20
N ALA A 820 -59.17 -15.43 92.84
CA ALA A 820 -59.66 -14.78 94.04
C ALA A 820 -58.82 -15.15 95.27
N VAL A 821 -58.52 -14.16 96.11
CA VAL A 821 -57.87 -14.33 97.40
C VAL A 821 -58.91 -14.08 98.48
N ARG A 822 -59.12 -15.06 99.37
CA ARG A 822 -60.07 -14.94 100.47
C ARG A 822 -59.44 -14.18 101.63
N ILE A 823 -60.14 -13.17 102.14
CA ILE A 823 -59.71 -12.41 103.31
C ILE A 823 -60.06 -13.20 104.58
N ALA A 824 -59.11 -13.32 105.50
CA ALA A 824 -59.31 -14.01 106.78
C ALA A 824 -60.51 -13.41 107.55
N ARG A 825 -61.32 -14.30 108.14
CA ARG A 825 -62.43 -13.92 109.02
C ARG A 825 -61.91 -13.26 110.30
#